data_AF-A0A552LLF8-F1
#
_entry.id   AF-A0A552LLF8-F1
#
_cell.length_a   1.000
_cell.length_b   1.000
_cell.length_c   1.000
_cell.angle_alpha   90.00
_cell.angle_beta   90.00
_cell.angle_gamma   90.00
#
_symmetry.space_group_name_H-M   'P 1'
#
loop_
_entity.id
_entity.type
_entity.pdbx_description
1 polymer ?
#
loop_
_entity_poly.entity_id
_entity_poly.type
_entity_poly.pdbx_seq_one_letter_code
_entity_poly.pdbx_strand_id
1 'polypeptide(L)'
;MAILPSSALTFLNIAYFKAPVSPVDFNQATYSWVEAVQGWAAAASNPATFNSLTNANPPTYGYLISPSTGNAEQYVKDVYQNLFGSVPSAEHLAYWKNWLTQFGNQTYIGKDGTNYGIANYQALVVAVYEYATPDEVAALTNRQEVSQYFSTSMQSNPSGSVPSFNTAQYNAGWASISTVTNDPATVTKAKASVDEYVAGVGNTFALTAGIDIFTGTIKNDIFLGSKGFVQAADQLNGGGGDDTFEYFLADVEVTALPQLTNVENVQLIGITKALDFNFSTATGLKAVTYVSPAIADITATLPDGVALGVQNTSTLNSITGNFGNAATATLNLTNVPTLPTATLKGAKIATVNVNATGGNTLTTLATDSTVVKAVNISTDKTLTITDLLVAASFADAATLTLTGAGSAKITTKLADKVTTIDASKLDGGLNIKAGDGDVTFTGGKGADTIEFTKGTFTTKDVLNGGDGKDKLVLNDSKLDDTLTKAINGVTNFETLGLVLDGTDATLDATKITAFKGYEFTGKASKIDVAGVTADNTFTLVGLDNTGKDFTLAANDQKAATTANLVLKDKSTIDNFTFTAFSSSTVNVASQIDTLKSTDANKLVVKKDSTPNNTKFIVTGNQDLTLDATNATATQIGVTIDASIFTGALTATGAKGTATVAGNTLIGGKGNDKITGGDGSDNLTGNDGRDSLTGGGAGGVGDTDTFIYLSVSNSNAGSLVAGQESFDVITDFKNSVSVRDLLNLKSAGFSAAQLQPQAIIDPSVTTLSAAVQSASEQIKANNLGFFIFGGNTFVLGNDADATKAGATDLLIQLTGTQNLIAANFA
;
A
#
# COMPACT_ATOMS: atom_id res chain seq x y z
N MET A 1 1.51 -33.09 -39.26
CA MET A 1 1.87 -31.69 -38.96
C MET A 1 0.59 -30.93 -38.66
N ALA A 2 0.44 -30.35 -37.47
CA ALA A 2 -0.53 -29.27 -37.30
C ALA A 2 -0.03 -28.09 -38.16
N ILE A 3 -0.92 -27.52 -38.95
CA ILE A 3 -0.66 -26.36 -39.80
C ILE A 3 -0.26 -25.21 -38.85
N LEU A 4 1.01 -24.83 -38.89
CA LEU A 4 1.59 -23.71 -38.13
C LEU A 4 1.93 -22.57 -39.12
N PRO A 5 1.90 -21.30 -38.67
CA PRO A 5 1.29 -20.19 -39.39
C PRO A 5 1.99 -19.77 -40.69
N SER A 6 1.22 -19.11 -41.55
CA SER A 6 1.43 -18.73 -42.94
C SER A 6 2.65 -17.85 -43.29
N SER A 7 3.68 -17.69 -42.43
CA SER A 7 4.88 -16.93 -42.80
C SER A 7 6.19 -17.47 -42.18
N ALA A 8 6.71 -18.58 -42.73
CA ALA A 8 8.05 -19.11 -42.42
C ALA A 8 9.16 -18.03 -42.52
N LEU A 9 8.97 -17.03 -43.37
CA LEU A 9 9.88 -15.90 -43.55
C LEU A 9 9.96 -14.96 -42.34
N THR A 10 8.84 -14.73 -41.64
CA THR A 10 8.79 -13.91 -40.42
C THR A 10 9.65 -14.52 -39.32
N PHE A 11 9.53 -15.84 -39.17
CA PHE A 11 10.32 -16.58 -38.20
C PHE A 11 11.83 -16.52 -38.48
N LEU A 12 12.23 -16.73 -39.74
CA LEU A 12 13.65 -16.69 -40.13
C LEU A 12 14.26 -15.29 -39.93
N ASN A 13 13.49 -14.22 -40.18
CA ASN A 13 13.95 -12.85 -39.94
C ASN A 13 14.14 -12.53 -38.46
N ILE A 14 13.22 -12.95 -37.60
CA ILE A 14 13.36 -12.81 -36.15
C ILE A 14 14.60 -13.60 -35.67
N ALA A 15 14.71 -14.87 -36.06
CA ALA A 15 15.76 -15.77 -35.58
C ALA A 15 17.17 -15.28 -35.94
N TYR A 16 17.37 -14.82 -37.19
CA TYR A 16 18.70 -14.63 -37.74
C TYR A 16 19.09 -13.17 -37.97
N PHE A 17 18.13 -12.26 -38.18
CA PHE A 17 18.43 -10.88 -38.54
C PHE A 17 18.05 -9.87 -37.46
N LYS A 18 17.36 -10.29 -36.39
CA LYS A 18 16.82 -9.37 -35.39
C LYS A 18 16.04 -8.25 -36.08
N ALA A 19 15.08 -8.64 -36.91
CA ALA A 19 14.37 -7.74 -37.80
C ALA A 19 12.93 -8.22 -38.02
N PRO A 20 11.98 -7.30 -38.28
CA PRO A 20 10.69 -7.67 -38.86
C PRO A 20 10.86 -8.24 -40.27
N VAL A 21 9.86 -8.98 -40.75
CA VAL A 21 9.78 -9.34 -42.18
C VAL A 21 9.60 -8.09 -43.05
N SER A 22 10.27 -8.04 -44.20
CA SER A 22 10.11 -6.93 -45.14
C SER A 22 8.70 -6.89 -45.74
N PRO A 23 8.06 -5.71 -45.85
CA PRO A 23 6.82 -5.45 -46.59
C PRO A 23 6.78 -6.04 -48.01
N VAL A 24 7.90 -6.00 -48.72
CA VAL A 24 8.00 -6.47 -50.12
C VAL A 24 7.98 -7.99 -50.19
N ASP A 25 8.69 -8.64 -49.27
CA ASP A 25 8.83 -10.10 -49.24
C ASP A 25 7.63 -10.78 -48.59
N PHE A 26 6.89 -10.06 -47.73
CA PHE A 26 5.65 -10.54 -47.12
C PHE A 26 4.53 -10.83 -48.14
N ASN A 27 4.48 -10.08 -49.26
CA ASN A 27 3.49 -10.27 -50.32
C ASN A 27 3.90 -11.30 -51.39
N GLN A 28 5.13 -11.79 -51.37
CA GLN A 28 5.62 -12.77 -52.34
C GLN A 28 5.83 -14.13 -51.67
N ALA A 29 4.76 -14.94 -51.75
CA ALA A 29 4.69 -16.40 -51.62
C ALA A 29 4.42 -17.05 -50.25
N THR A 30 3.43 -17.93 -50.26
CA THR A 30 3.30 -19.09 -49.39
C THR A 30 4.41 -20.10 -49.73
N TYR A 31 5.58 -19.96 -49.14
CA TYR A 31 6.61 -21.00 -49.18
C TYR A 31 6.30 -22.09 -48.15
N SER A 32 6.55 -23.36 -48.50
CA SER A 32 6.73 -24.37 -47.46
C SER A 32 7.97 -24.04 -46.63
N TRP A 33 8.01 -24.50 -45.39
CA TRP A 33 9.14 -24.27 -44.49
C TRP A 33 10.48 -24.74 -45.07
N VAL A 34 10.46 -25.86 -45.80
CA VAL A 34 11.65 -26.40 -46.47
C VAL A 34 12.15 -25.44 -47.53
N GLU A 35 11.24 -24.91 -48.37
CA GLU A 35 11.56 -23.94 -49.41
C GLU A 35 12.04 -22.61 -48.82
N ALA A 36 11.46 -22.17 -47.71
CA ALA A 36 11.88 -20.95 -47.03
C ALA A 36 13.30 -21.05 -46.46
N VAL A 37 13.62 -22.15 -45.78
CA VAL A 37 14.96 -22.39 -45.20
C VAL A 37 16.00 -22.59 -46.32
N GLN A 38 15.67 -23.32 -47.38
CA GLN A 38 16.58 -23.54 -48.52
C GLN A 38 16.80 -22.25 -49.32
N GLY A 39 15.75 -21.48 -49.59
CA GLY A 39 15.82 -20.17 -50.24
C GLY A 39 16.64 -19.17 -49.41
N TRP A 40 16.43 -19.15 -48.10
CA TRP A 40 17.21 -18.35 -47.16
C TRP A 40 18.69 -18.77 -47.14
N ALA A 41 18.99 -20.07 -47.11
CA ALA A 41 20.36 -20.59 -47.12
C ALA A 41 21.11 -20.27 -48.43
N ALA A 42 20.42 -20.32 -49.57
CA ALA A 42 20.94 -19.90 -50.86
C ALA A 42 21.22 -18.39 -50.91
N ALA A 43 20.38 -17.59 -50.27
CA ALA A 43 20.57 -16.15 -50.14
C ALA A 43 21.74 -15.78 -49.20
N ALA A 44 21.85 -16.44 -48.04
CA ALA A 44 22.89 -16.18 -47.04
C ALA A 44 24.31 -16.55 -47.52
N SER A 45 24.41 -17.49 -48.46
CA SER A 45 25.68 -17.92 -49.08
C SER A 45 26.19 -16.98 -50.19
N ASN A 46 25.41 -15.98 -50.59
CA ASN A 46 25.85 -14.89 -51.47
C ASN A 46 25.52 -13.52 -50.85
N PRO A 47 26.44 -12.94 -50.06
CA PRO A 47 26.21 -11.68 -49.34
C PRO A 47 25.84 -10.50 -50.25
N ALA A 48 26.12 -10.57 -51.57
CA ALA A 48 25.85 -9.50 -52.51
C ALA A 48 24.39 -9.45 -53.02
N THR A 49 23.63 -10.55 -52.95
CA THR A 49 22.29 -10.65 -53.57
C THR A 49 21.13 -10.57 -52.59
N PHE A 50 21.34 -10.85 -51.31
CA PHE A 50 20.34 -10.60 -50.25
C PHE A 50 20.49 -9.22 -49.60
N ASN A 51 21.57 -8.49 -49.97
CA ASN A 51 21.78 -7.09 -49.65
C ASN A 51 21.11 -6.20 -50.71
N SER A 52 19.89 -5.75 -50.47
CA SER A 52 19.38 -4.56 -51.14
C SER A 52 20.03 -3.32 -50.52
N LEU A 53 21.09 -2.83 -51.15
CA LEU A 53 21.43 -1.41 -51.36
C LEU A 53 21.10 -0.45 -50.20
N THR A 54 22.03 -0.25 -49.26
CA THR A 54 22.35 1.04 -48.54
C THR A 54 23.09 0.85 -47.21
N ASN A 55 23.28 -0.38 -46.72
CA ASN A 55 24.01 -0.55 -45.46
C ASN A 55 25.54 -0.52 -45.70
N ALA A 56 26.20 0.55 -45.25
CA ALA A 56 27.67 0.64 -45.19
C ALA A 56 28.27 -0.24 -44.08
N ASN A 57 27.44 -0.92 -43.28
CA ASN A 57 27.84 -1.96 -42.33
C ASN A 57 26.64 -2.86 -42.02
N PRO A 58 26.42 -3.99 -42.73
CA PRO A 58 25.54 -5.02 -42.20
C PRO A 58 26.15 -5.57 -40.90
N PRO A 59 25.37 -5.95 -39.88
CA PRO A 59 25.89 -6.80 -38.83
C PRO A 59 26.30 -8.11 -39.50
N THR A 60 27.57 -8.24 -39.84
CA THR A 60 28.15 -9.48 -40.33
C THR A 60 28.13 -10.45 -39.16
N TYR A 61 27.04 -11.18 -38.98
CA TYR A 61 27.03 -12.36 -38.14
C TYR A 61 27.81 -13.45 -38.89
N GLY A 62 29.14 -13.36 -38.89
CA GLY A 62 30.03 -14.32 -39.55
C GLY A 62 29.80 -15.77 -39.10
N TYR A 63 29.15 -15.95 -37.95
CA TYR A 63 28.73 -17.24 -37.38
C TYR A 63 27.53 -17.89 -38.10
N LEU A 64 26.69 -17.14 -38.84
CA LEU A 64 25.54 -17.67 -39.59
C LEU A 64 25.93 -18.40 -40.87
N ILE A 65 27.09 -18.05 -41.44
CA ILE A 65 27.59 -18.62 -42.70
C ILE A 65 28.38 -19.92 -42.44
N SER A 66 28.94 -20.10 -41.24
CA SER A 66 29.69 -21.31 -40.86
C SER A 66 29.75 -21.53 -39.33
N PRO A 67 28.67 -22.03 -38.69
CA PRO A 67 28.67 -22.34 -37.26
C PRO A 67 29.62 -23.50 -36.91
N SER A 68 30.04 -24.32 -37.89
CA SER A 68 31.01 -25.41 -37.72
C SER A 68 32.45 -24.96 -37.46
N THR A 69 32.73 -23.64 -37.50
CA THR A 69 34.04 -23.05 -37.16
C THR A 69 33.99 -22.08 -35.97
N GLY A 70 32.85 -21.94 -35.28
CA GLY A 70 32.63 -21.00 -34.16
C GLY A 70 32.03 -21.63 -32.89
N ASN A 71 31.80 -20.80 -31.87
CA ASN A 71 31.28 -21.22 -30.55
C ASN A 71 29.79 -21.63 -30.64
N ALA A 72 29.51 -22.92 -30.88
CA ALA A 72 28.16 -23.49 -31.01
C ALA A 72 27.22 -23.14 -29.84
N GLU A 73 27.76 -22.92 -28.64
CA GLU A 73 26.98 -22.48 -27.48
C GLU A 73 26.36 -21.11 -27.70
N GLN A 74 27.15 -20.16 -28.20
CA GLN A 74 26.67 -18.79 -28.44
C GLN A 74 25.62 -18.79 -29.56
N TYR A 75 25.82 -19.59 -30.61
CA TYR A 75 24.85 -19.71 -31.71
C TYR A 75 23.48 -20.19 -31.22
N VAL A 76 23.44 -21.22 -30.37
CA VAL A 76 22.18 -21.70 -29.77
C VAL A 76 21.56 -20.62 -28.89
N LYS A 77 22.35 -19.96 -28.02
CA LYS A 77 21.85 -18.89 -27.14
C LYS A 77 21.24 -17.72 -27.92
N ASP A 78 21.88 -17.29 -29.00
CA ASP A 78 21.41 -16.16 -29.81
C ASP A 78 20.08 -16.50 -30.53
N VAL A 79 19.97 -17.72 -31.06
CA VAL A 79 18.73 -18.19 -31.70
C VAL A 79 17.57 -18.22 -30.69
N TYR A 80 17.80 -18.77 -29.49
CA TYR A 80 16.80 -18.79 -28.41
C TYR A 80 16.39 -17.39 -27.96
N GLN A 81 17.37 -16.51 -27.74
CA GLN A 81 17.11 -15.14 -27.29
C GLN A 81 16.30 -14.35 -28.32
N ASN A 82 16.57 -14.56 -29.61
CA ASN A 82 15.87 -13.85 -30.67
C ASN A 82 14.42 -14.36 -30.83
N LEU A 83 14.23 -15.68 -30.85
CA LEU A 83 12.93 -16.31 -31.05
C LEU A 83 12.00 -16.16 -29.85
N PHE A 84 12.52 -16.34 -28.64
CA PHE A 84 11.71 -16.49 -27.43
C PHE A 84 11.93 -15.40 -26.39
N GLY A 85 13.01 -14.61 -26.50
CA GLY A 85 13.38 -13.63 -25.48
C GLY A 85 14.03 -14.24 -24.24
N SER A 86 14.37 -15.53 -24.27
CA SER A 86 14.92 -16.32 -23.16
C SER A 86 16.22 -17.03 -23.54
N VAL A 87 16.89 -17.60 -22.53
CA VAL A 87 18.04 -18.50 -22.73
C VAL A 87 17.59 -19.97 -22.62
N PRO A 88 18.19 -20.91 -23.37
CA PRO A 88 17.84 -22.33 -23.26
C PRO A 88 18.20 -22.90 -21.88
N SER A 89 17.47 -23.91 -21.44
CA SER A 89 17.83 -24.70 -20.25
C SER A 89 19.20 -25.36 -20.44
N ALA A 90 19.86 -25.75 -19.34
CA ALA A 90 21.16 -26.43 -19.41
C ALA A 90 21.09 -27.73 -20.25
N GLU A 91 19.98 -28.46 -20.15
CA GLU A 91 19.73 -29.69 -20.91
C GLU A 91 19.51 -29.41 -22.40
N HIS A 92 18.67 -28.43 -22.75
CA HIS A 92 18.42 -28.04 -24.15
C HIS A 92 19.67 -27.45 -24.79
N LEU A 93 20.43 -26.63 -24.05
CA LEU A 93 21.69 -26.09 -24.53
C LEU A 93 22.70 -27.21 -24.81
N ALA A 94 22.83 -28.20 -23.91
CA ALA A 94 23.71 -29.35 -24.12
C ALA A 94 23.26 -30.20 -25.32
N TYR A 95 21.96 -30.44 -25.46
CA TYR A 95 21.39 -31.18 -26.58
C TYR A 95 21.69 -30.52 -27.93
N TRP A 96 21.34 -29.24 -28.09
CA TRP A 96 21.53 -28.53 -29.36
C TRP A 96 23.00 -28.30 -29.70
N LYS A 97 23.85 -28.04 -28.70
CA LYS A 97 25.31 -27.99 -28.89
C LYS A 97 25.85 -29.31 -29.40
N ASN A 98 25.47 -30.43 -28.77
CA ASN A 98 25.91 -31.76 -29.18
C ASN A 98 25.37 -32.11 -30.56
N TRP A 99 24.12 -31.77 -30.84
CA TRP A 99 23.48 -31.97 -32.13
C TRP A 99 24.21 -31.23 -33.26
N LEU A 100 24.52 -29.96 -33.05
CA LEU A 100 25.32 -29.15 -33.99
C LEU A 100 26.75 -29.68 -34.15
N THR A 101 27.37 -30.19 -33.09
CA THR A 101 28.78 -30.64 -33.12
C THR A 101 28.91 -32.02 -33.79
N GLN A 102 27.98 -32.94 -33.52
CA GLN A 102 28.03 -34.33 -34.02
C GLN A 102 27.42 -34.46 -35.41
N PHE A 103 26.40 -33.66 -35.73
CA PHE A 103 25.66 -33.76 -36.98
C PHE A 103 25.75 -32.49 -37.82
N GLY A 104 26.66 -31.57 -37.49
CA GLY A 104 26.69 -30.19 -37.99
C GLY A 104 26.53 -30.03 -39.50
N ASN A 105 27.09 -30.93 -40.33
CA ASN A 105 26.95 -30.88 -41.79
C ASN A 105 26.07 -32.00 -42.38
N GLN A 106 25.44 -32.81 -41.54
CA GLN A 106 24.47 -33.83 -41.98
C GLN A 106 23.11 -33.19 -42.28
N THR A 107 22.23 -33.99 -42.86
CA THR A 107 20.89 -33.56 -43.25
C THR A 107 19.91 -33.61 -42.07
N TYR A 108 19.01 -32.64 -42.00
CA TYR A 108 17.97 -32.51 -40.98
C TYR A 108 16.92 -33.60 -41.11
N ILE A 109 16.77 -34.33 -40.01
CA ILE A 109 15.70 -35.29 -39.79
C ILE A 109 14.71 -34.65 -38.83
N GLY A 110 13.50 -34.37 -39.29
CA GLY A 110 12.46 -33.79 -38.44
C GLY A 110 11.96 -34.76 -37.39
N LYS A 111 11.19 -34.25 -36.43
CA LYS A 111 10.55 -35.07 -35.39
C LYS A 111 9.65 -36.19 -35.93
N ASP A 112 9.17 -36.07 -37.17
CA ASP A 112 8.38 -37.09 -37.89
C ASP A 112 9.24 -38.19 -38.56
N GLY A 113 10.57 -38.07 -38.50
CA GLY A 113 11.53 -39.00 -39.11
C GLY A 113 11.85 -38.71 -40.58
N THR A 114 11.30 -37.65 -41.17
CA THR A 114 11.55 -37.28 -42.57
C THR A 114 12.92 -36.61 -42.72
N ASN A 115 13.71 -37.04 -43.71
CA ASN A 115 14.95 -36.35 -44.10
C ASN A 115 14.63 -35.24 -45.12
N TYR A 116 14.89 -33.98 -44.75
CA TYR A 116 14.48 -32.80 -45.51
C TYR A 116 15.51 -32.27 -46.51
N GLY A 117 16.67 -32.91 -46.67
CA GLY A 117 17.70 -32.40 -47.61
C GLY A 117 18.42 -31.13 -47.14
N ILE A 118 18.08 -30.57 -45.98
CA ILE A 118 18.63 -29.32 -45.42
C ILE A 118 19.77 -29.66 -44.47
N ALA A 119 20.88 -28.93 -44.48
CA ALA A 119 21.93 -29.19 -43.50
C ALA A 119 21.51 -28.77 -42.08
N ASN A 120 21.86 -29.56 -41.06
CA ASN A 120 21.40 -29.39 -39.68
C ASN A 120 21.61 -27.99 -39.12
N TYR A 121 22.77 -27.37 -39.39
CA TYR A 121 23.05 -26.02 -38.94
C TYR A 121 22.11 -24.95 -39.51
N GLN A 122 21.56 -25.17 -40.71
CA GLN A 122 20.58 -24.31 -41.38
C GLN A 122 19.16 -24.58 -40.87
N ALA A 123 18.91 -25.80 -40.36
CA ALA A 123 17.63 -26.23 -39.81
C ALA A 123 17.53 -26.05 -38.28
N LEU A 124 18.54 -25.50 -37.59
CA LEU A 124 18.54 -25.37 -36.13
C LEU A 124 17.28 -24.66 -35.63
N VAL A 125 16.85 -23.59 -36.29
CA VAL A 125 15.66 -22.84 -35.89
C VAL A 125 14.39 -23.70 -35.94
N VAL A 126 14.29 -24.58 -36.93
CA VAL A 126 13.17 -25.53 -37.08
C VAL A 126 13.21 -26.52 -35.92
N ALA A 127 14.39 -27.08 -35.68
CA ALA A 127 14.60 -28.06 -34.65
C ALA A 127 14.29 -27.45 -33.26
N VAL A 128 14.79 -26.25 -32.95
CA VAL A 128 14.49 -25.53 -31.70
C VAL A 128 12.99 -25.31 -31.52
N TYR A 129 12.26 -24.97 -32.59
CA TYR A 129 10.82 -24.77 -32.54
C TYR A 129 10.02 -26.07 -32.32
N GLU A 130 10.40 -27.19 -32.96
CA GLU A 130 9.71 -28.48 -32.83
C GLU A 130 9.71 -29.05 -31.39
N TYR A 131 10.66 -28.59 -30.57
CA TYR A 131 10.84 -28.99 -29.18
C TYR A 131 10.62 -27.83 -28.20
N ALA A 132 10.06 -26.71 -28.64
CA ALA A 132 9.73 -25.57 -27.78
C ALA A 132 8.60 -25.91 -26.79
N THR A 133 8.67 -25.30 -25.61
CA THR A 133 7.60 -25.35 -24.59
C THR A 133 6.39 -24.51 -24.99
N PRO A 134 5.20 -24.71 -24.37
CA PRO A 134 4.02 -23.89 -24.66
C PRO A 134 4.25 -22.38 -24.48
N ASP A 135 5.01 -21.96 -23.47
CA ASP A 135 5.33 -20.55 -23.22
C ASP A 135 6.26 -19.97 -24.28
N GLU A 136 7.27 -20.73 -24.73
CA GLU A 136 8.16 -20.32 -25.83
C GLU A 136 7.39 -20.19 -27.16
N VAL A 137 6.46 -21.11 -27.42
CA VAL A 137 5.57 -21.02 -28.59
C VAL A 137 4.66 -19.79 -28.50
N ALA A 138 4.13 -19.46 -27.33
CA ALA A 138 3.32 -18.26 -27.11
C ALA A 138 4.13 -16.97 -27.32
N ALA A 139 5.32 -16.87 -26.73
CA ALA A 139 6.22 -15.72 -26.91
C ALA A 139 6.60 -15.51 -28.38
N LEU A 140 6.90 -16.60 -29.10
CA LEU A 140 7.20 -16.54 -30.52
C LEU A 140 5.99 -16.10 -31.35
N THR A 141 4.81 -16.66 -31.08
CA THR A 141 3.57 -16.30 -31.79
C THR A 141 3.29 -14.81 -31.64
N ASN A 142 3.42 -14.28 -30.43
CA ASN A 142 3.27 -12.85 -30.14
C ASN A 142 4.29 -12.00 -30.90
N ARG A 143 5.57 -12.42 -30.97
CA ARG A 143 6.62 -11.73 -31.74
C ARG A 143 6.35 -11.75 -33.24
N GLN A 144 5.86 -12.87 -33.78
CA GLN A 144 5.45 -12.99 -35.17
C GLN A 144 4.27 -12.06 -35.48
N GLU A 145 3.29 -11.98 -34.59
CA GLU A 145 2.15 -11.07 -34.74
C GLU A 145 2.61 -9.61 -34.82
N VAL A 146 3.49 -9.16 -33.91
CA VAL A 146 4.03 -7.79 -33.92
C VAL A 146 4.89 -7.54 -35.16
N SER A 147 5.67 -8.52 -35.59
CA SER A 147 6.44 -8.39 -36.84
C SER A 147 5.53 -8.24 -38.06
N GLN A 148 4.48 -9.05 -38.18
CA GLN A 148 3.51 -8.95 -39.28
C GLN A 148 2.76 -7.62 -39.23
N TYR A 149 2.42 -7.18 -38.02
CA TYR A 149 1.79 -5.89 -37.80
C TYR A 149 2.69 -4.76 -38.29
N PHE A 150 3.97 -4.73 -37.91
CA PHE A 150 4.94 -3.75 -38.42
C PHE A 150 4.97 -3.72 -39.95
N SER A 151 5.09 -4.88 -40.59
CA SER A 151 5.17 -4.98 -42.05
C SER A 151 3.87 -4.53 -42.72
N THR A 152 2.72 -4.84 -42.13
CA THR A 152 1.40 -4.45 -42.66
C THR A 152 1.18 -2.94 -42.48
N SER A 153 1.48 -2.39 -41.31
CA SER A 153 1.38 -0.96 -41.01
C SER A 153 2.27 -0.13 -41.95
N MET A 154 3.46 -0.63 -42.30
CA MET A 154 4.33 -0.02 -43.30
C MET A 154 3.79 -0.11 -44.74
N GLN A 155 3.00 -1.13 -45.09
CA GLN A 155 2.40 -1.30 -46.43
C GLN A 155 1.15 -0.47 -46.65
N SER A 156 0.33 -0.29 -45.60
CA SER A 156 -0.86 0.54 -45.63
C SER A 156 -0.58 2.04 -45.73
N ASN A 157 0.69 2.45 -45.82
CA ASN A 157 1.12 3.81 -46.10
C ASN A 157 0.78 4.21 -47.57
N PRO A 158 -0.10 5.18 -47.83
CA PRO A 158 -0.59 5.54 -49.17
C PRO A 158 0.42 6.20 -50.13
N SER A 159 1.71 6.24 -49.83
CA SER A 159 2.72 6.83 -50.74
C SER A 159 3.04 5.98 -51.99
N GLY A 160 2.29 4.90 -52.26
CA GLY A 160 2.23 4.25 -53.58
C GLY A 160 3.54 3.67 -54.14
N SER A 161 4.60 3.57 -53.34
CA SER A 161 5.87 2.97 -53.74
C SER A 161 6.50 2.38 -52.50
N VAL A 162 6.59 1.05 -52.42
CA VAL A 162 7.23 0.35 -51.31
C VAL A 162 8.74 0.66 -51.38
N PRO A 163 9.28 1.55 -50.53
CA PRO A 163 10.69 1.89 -50.59
C PRO A 163 11.48 0.69 -50.07
N SER A 164 12.68 0.48 -50.62
CA SER A 164 13.66 -0.43 -50.03
C SER A 164 13.77 -0.19 -48.52
N PHE A 165 13.59 -1.24 -47.72
CA PHE A 165 13.63 -1.16 -46.26
C PHE A 165 15.04 -0.77 -45.80
N ASN A 166 15.16 0.31 -45.03
CA ASN A 166 16.45 0.85 -44.58
C ASN A 166 16.80 0.41 -43.15
N THR A 167 18.05 0.66 -42.73
CA THR A 167 18.57 0.23 -41.42
C THR A 167 17.78 0.82 -40.24
N ALA A 168 17.25 2.04 -40.35
CA ALA A 168 16.45 2.65 -39.28
C ALA A 168 15.11 1.92 -39.09
N GLN A 169 14.45 1.53 -40.18
CA GLN A 169 13.21 0.76 -40.16
C GLN A 169 13.41 -0.65 -39.60
N TYR A 170 14.51 -1.32 -39.94
CA TYR A 170 14.86 -2.60 -39.33
C TYR A 170 15.09 -2.49 -37.82
N ASN A 171 15.87 -1.50 -37.39
CA ASN A 171 16.18 -1.30 -35.98
C ASN A 171 14.94 -0.94 -35.15
N ALA A 172 14.06 -0.08 -35.69
CA ALA A 172 12.82 0.31 -35.01
C ALA A 172 11.84 -0.86 -34.88
N GLY A 173 11.65 -1.64 -35.96
CA GLY A 173 10.82 -2.83 -35.89
C GLY A 173 11.36 -3.85 -34.89
N TRP A 174 12.68 -4.04 -34.84
CA TRP A 174 13.29 -4.91 -33.84
C TRP A 174 13.15 -4.39 -32.42
N ALA A 175 13.29 -3.09 -32.19
CA ALA A 175 13.10 -2.49 -30.88
C ALA A 175 11.73 -2.86 -30.31
N SER A 176 10.66 -2.75 -31.12
CA SER A 176 9.31 -3.18 -30.74
C SER A 176 9.16 -4.70 -30.57
N ILE A 177 9.72 -5.52 -31.47
CA ILE A 177 9.60 -6.99 -31.39
C ILE A 177 10.36 -7.56 -30.18
N SER A 178 11.52 -6.99 -29.85
CA SER A 178 12.43 -7.52 -28.83
C SER A 178 11.86 -7.46 -27.41
N THR A 179 10.90 -6.57 -27.15
CA THR A 179 10.22 -6.41 -25.85
C THR A 179 9.06 -7.38 -25.63
N VAL A 180 8.65 -8.11 -26.66
CA VAL A 180 7.46 -8.97 -26.61
C VAL A 180 7.78 -10.29 -25.90
N THR A 181 6.87 -10.72 -25.03
CA THR A 181 6.98 -11.96 -24.22
C THR A 181 5.77 -12.87 -24.47
N ASN A 182 5.60 -13.93 -23.66
CA ASN A 182 4.40 -14.78 -23.68
C ASN A 182 3.14 -14.06 -23.15
N ASP A 183 3.26 -12.93 -22.44
CA ASP A 183 2.12 -12.12 -21.98
C ASP A 183 1.48 -11.31 -23.13
N PRO A 184 0.17 -11.52 -23.42
CA PRO A 184 -0.56 -10.77 -24.43
C PRO A 184 -0.53 -9.24 -24.26
N ALA A 185 -0.40 -8.70 -23.04
CA ALA A 185 -0.33 -7.26 -22.81
C ALA A 185 0.93 -6.62 -23.44
N THR A 186 2.01 -7.40 -23.59
CA THR A 186 3.24 -6.92 -24.25
C THR A 186 3.05 -6.73 -25.76
N VAL A 187 2.13 -7.47 -26.40
CA VAL A 187 1.76 -7.29 -27.81
C VAL A 187 1.11 -5.93 -28.02
N THR A 188 0.15 -5.55 -27.17
CA THR A 188 -0.53 -4.25 -27.26
C THR A 188 0.46 -3.08 -27.16
N LYS A 189 1.37 -3.14 -26.17
CA LYS A 189 2.42 -2.12 -26.00
C LYS A 189 3.35 -2.04 -27.22
N ALA A 190 3.77 -3.19 -27.75
CA ALA A 190 4.66 -3.22 -28.90
C ALA A 190 3.96 -2.70 -30.16
N LYS A 191 2.68 -3.03 -30.39
CA LYS A 191 1.90 -2.47 -31.51
C LYS A 191 1.77 -0.95 -31.42
N ALA A 192 1.52 -0.39 -30.24
CA ALA A 192 1.51 1.07 -30.05
C ALA A 192 2.87 1.71 -30.40
N SER A 193 3.99 1.09 -30.00
CA SER A 193 5.34 1.53 -30.38
C SER A 193 5.58 1.43 -31.91
N VAL A 194 5.01 0.43 -32.58
CA VAL A 194 5.01 0.33 -34.05
C VAL A 194 4.19 1.47 -34.67
N ASP A 195 3.00 1.74 -34.14
CA ASP A 195 2.12 2.79 -34.65
C ASP A 195 2.77 4.17 -34.52
N GLU A 196 3.41 4.45 -33.39
CA GLU A 196 4.18 5.68 -33.17
C GLU A 196 5.33 5.82 -34.20
N TYR A 197 6.06 4.75 -34.46
CA TYR A 197 7.13 4.74 -35.45
C TYR A 197 6.62 4.93 -36.89
N VAL A 198 5.54 4.24 -37.25
CA VAL A 198 4.92 4.30 -38.58
C VAL A 198 4.30 5.67 -38.84
N ALA A 199 3.66 6.25 -37.83
CA ALA A 199 3.20 7.63 -37.85
C ALA A 199 4.40 8.56 -38.10
N GLY A 200 5.51 8.43 -37.36
CA GLY A 200 6.60 9.41 -37.44
C GLY A 200 6.14 10.83 -37.08
N VAL A 201 6.95 11.85 -37.35
CA VAL A 201 6.49 13.25 -37.23
C VAL A 201 5.61 13.59 -38.43
N GLY A 202 4.32 13.84 -38.19
CA GLY A 202 3.47 14.54 -39.14
C GLY A 202 3.87 16.00 -39.26
N ASN A 203 3.13 16.74 -40.07
CA ASN A 203 3.34 18.16 -40.27
C ASN A 203 2.75 18.96 -39.11
N THR A 204 3.30 20.16 -38.93
CA THR A 204 2.69 21.19 -38.08
C THR A 204 2.15 22.30 -38.97
N PHE A 205 0.85 22.57 -38.88
CA PHE A 205 0.16 23.63 -39.61
C PHE A 205 -0.19 24.76 -38.64
N ALA A 206 0.36 25.95 -38.85
CA ALA A 206 -0.01 27.12 -38.08
C ALA A 206 -1.12 27.90 -38.79
N LEU A 207 -2.22 28.17 -38.08
CA LEU A 207 -3.32 28.96 -38.61
C LEU A 207 -2.91 30.43 -38.79
N THR A 208 -3.49 31.07 -39.79
CA THR A 208 -3.27 32.47 -40.18
C THR A 208 -4.50 33.31 -39.89
N ALA A 209 -4.43 34.63 -40.09
CA ALA A 209 -5.61 35.50 -39.91
C ALA A 209 -6.61 35.39 -41.09
N GLY A 210 -6.29 34.59 -42.12
CA GLY A 210 -7.18 34.29 -43.24
C GLY A 210 -8.00 33.03 -42.99
N ILE A 211 -8.87 32.67 -43.95
CA ILE A 211 -9.54 31.37 -43.93
C ILE A 211 -8.52 30.31 -44.32
N ASP A 212 -8.27 29.38 -43.41
CA ASP A 212 -7.33 28.28 -43.64
C ASP A 212 -8.07 27.00 -44.03
N ILE A 213 -7.55 26.29 -45.04
CA ILE A 213 -8.02 24.96 -45.44
C ILE A 213 -6.80 24.05 -45.43
N PHE A 214 -6.64 23.27 -44.36
CA PHE A 214 -5.52 22.37 -44.19
C PHE A 214 -5.99 20.91 -44.19
N THR A 215 -5.26 20.09 -44.93
CA THR A 215 -5.38 18.64 -44.89
C THR A 215 -4.03 18.09 -44.45
N GLY A 216 -4.04 17.37 -43.33
CA GLY A 216 -2.93 16.62 -42.82
C GLY A 216 -2.60 15.42 -43.69
N THR A 217 -1.67 14.64 -43.18
CA THR A 217 -1.03 13.54 -43.85
C THR A 217 -1.66 12.22 -43.38
N ILE A 218 -0.85 11.17 -43.28
CA ILE A 218 -1.23 9.87 -42.72
C ILE A 218 -0.54 9.62 -41.37
N LYS A 219 0.12 10.65 -40.88
CA LYS A 219 1.00 10.68 -39.73
C LYS A 219 0.36 11.60 -38.71
N ASN A 220 0.83 11.58 -37.47
CA ASN A 220 0.27 12.45 -36.43
C ASN A 220 0.63 13.91 -36.72
N ASP A 221 -0.33 14.67 -37.25
CA ASP A 221 -0.22 16.08 -37.57
C ASP A 221 -0.67 16.98 -36.40
N ILE A 222 -0.12 18.20 -36.35
CA ILE A 222 -0.47 19.21 -35.35
C ILE A 222 -1.00 20.46 -36.04
N PHE A 223 -2.16 20.94 -35.64
CA PHE A 223 -2.71 22.22 -36.04
C PHE A 223 -2.57 23.22 -34.88
N LEU A 224 -1.84 24.32 -35.09
CA LEU A 224 -1.57 25.34 -34.08
C LEU A 224 -2.46 26.56 -34.30
N GLY A 225 -3.37 26.79 -33.36
CA GLY A 225 -4.24 27.96 -33.32
C GLY A 225 -3.91 28.87 -32.14
N SER A 226 -4.05 30.18 -32.33
CA SER A 226 -4.05 31.15 -31.23
C SER A 226 -5.04 32.28 -31.49
N LYS A 227 -5.26 33.15 -30.48
CA LYS A 227 -6.20 34.27 -30.57
C LYS A 227 -5.96 35.12 -31.83
N GLY A 228 -7.02 35.31 -32.62
CA GLY A 228 -7.00 36.13 -33.84
C GLY A 228 -6.59 35.38 -35.12
N PHE A 229 -6.21 34.10 -34.99
CA PHE A 229 -5.89 33.22 -36.12
C PHE A 229 -6.89 32.08 -36.29
N VAL A 230 -7.68 31.75 -35.25
CA VAL A 230 -8.73 30.74 -35.35
C VAL A 230 -10.06 31.39 -35.72
N GLN A 231 -10.68 30.90 -36.78
CA GLN A 231 -11.96 31.35 -37.32
C GLN A 231 -12.92 30.19 -37.56
N ALA A 232 -14.23 30.47 -37.49
CA ALA A 232 -15.26 29.46 -37.73
C ALA A 232 -15.30 28.94 -39.18
N ALA A 233 -14.67 29.66 -40.11
CA ALA A 233 -14.60 29.28 -41.52
C ALA A 233 -13.41 28.36 -41.85
N ASP A 234 -12.45 28.22 -40.93
CA ASP A 234 -11.29 27.36 -41.14
C ASP A 234 -11.71 25.89 -41.21
N GLN A 235 -11.02 25.11 -42.04
CA GLN A 235 -11.26 23.69 -42.25
C GLN A 235 -9.98 22.91 -42.00
N LEU A 236 -9.97 22.14 -40.91
CA LEU A 236 -8.85 21.30 -40.51
C LEU A 236 -9.26 19.84 -40.66
N ASN A 237 -8.61 19.16 -41.61
CA ASN A 237 -8.73 17.73 -41.80
C ASN A 237 -7.41 17.07 -41.37
N GLY A 238 -7.40 16.23 -40.33
CA GLY A 238 -6.14 15.58 -39.91
C GLY A 238 -5.62 14.54 -40.91
N GLY A 239 -6.53 13.94 -41.69
CA GLY A 239 -6.17 12.90 -42.66
C GLY A 239 -6.19 11.53 -41.98
N GLY A 240 -5.04 10.87 -41.86
CA GLY A 240 -4.88 9.67 -41.05
C GLY A 240 -3.75 9.85 -40.04
N GLY A 241 -3.71 9.01 -39.01
CA GLY A 241 -2.85 9.23 -37.84
C GLY A 241 -3.70 9.52 -36.60
N ASP A 242 -3.06 9.91 -35.51
CA ASP A 242 -3.70 10.53 -34.34
C ASP A 242 -3.36 12.02 -34.32
N ASP A 243 -4.24 12.83 -34.88
CA ASP A 243 -4.00 14.25 -35.15
C ASP A 243 -4.44 15.13 -33.98
N THR A 244 -3.76 16.27 -33.79
CA THR A 244 -3.99 17.17 -32.66
C THR A 244 -4.21 18.61 -33.10
N PHE A 245 -5.30 19.23 -32.65
CA PHE A 245 -5.48 20.69 -32.70
C PHE A 245 -5.13 21.30 -31.34
N GLU A 246 -4.06 22.10 -31.29
CA GLU A 246 -3.68 22.87 -30.11
C GLU A 246 -4.16 24.31 -30.25
N TYR A 247 -4.99 24.76 -29.31
CA TYR A 247 -5.52 26.12 -29.29
C TYR A 247 -5.06 26.88 -28.04
N PHE A 248 -4.16 27.84 -28.24
CA PHE A 248 -3.62 28.71 -27.19
C PHE A 248 -4.53 29.93 -26.94
N LEU A 249 -5.06 30.03 -25.72
CA LEU A 249 -6.28 30.78 -25.40
C LEU A 249 -6.20 31.69 -24.16
N ALA A 250 -5.03 32.25 -23.85
CA ALA A 250 -4.78 33.00 -22.60
C ALA A 250 -5.88 34.03 -22.20
N ASP A 251 -6.53 34.71 -23.17
CA ASP A 251 -7.50 35.80 -22.93
C ASP A 251 -8.54 35.99 -24.06
N VAL A 252 -9.29 34.95 -24.45
CA VAL A 252 -10.28 35.03 -25.56
C VAL A 252 -11.72 35.22 -25.06
N GLU A 253 -12.53 36.01 -25.79
CA GLU A 253 -13.98 36.20 -25.56
C GLU A 253 -14.87 35.42 -26.55
N VAL A 254 -14.29 34.77 -27.56
CA VAL A 254 -15.01 34.14 -28.68
C VAL A 254 -14.71 32.64 -28.75
N THR A 255 -15.76 31.82 -28.83
CA THR A 255 -15.69 30.35 -28.90
C THR A 255 -15.67 29.82 -30.34
N ALA A 256 -15.29 30.65 -31.32
CA ALA A 256 -15.23 30.25 -32.72
C ALA A 256 -14.21 29.11 -32.88
N LEU A 257 -14.70 27.93 -33.23
CA LEU A 257 -13.92 26.73 -33.50
C LEU A 257 -13.88 26.48 -35.01
N PRO A 258 -12.76 25.97 -35.55
CA PRO A 258 -12.67 25.55 -36.93
C PRO A 258 -13.57 24.33 -37.18
N GLN A 259 -13.85 24.03 -38.45
CA GLN A 259 -14.42 22.75 -38.82
C GLN A 259 -13.34 21.67 -38.68
N LEU A 260 -13.57 20.70 -37.80
CA LEU A 260 -12.66 19.61 -37.51
C LEU A 260 -13.18 18.30 -38.14
N THR A 261 -12.35 17.68 -38.98
CA THR A 261 -12.61 16.37 -39.58
C THR A 261 -11.37 15.49 -39.43
N ASN A 262 -11.51 14.22 -39.01
CA ASN A 262 -10.37 13.32 -38.75
C ASN A 262 -9.28 13.98 -37.88
N VAL A 263 -9.70 14.77 -36.88
CA VAL A 263 -8.80 15.30 -35.85
C VAL A 263 -9.22 14.65 -34.54
N GLU A 264 -8.36 13.81 -33.99
CA GLU A 264 -8.68 12.96 -32.85
C GLU A 264 -8.59 13.73 -31.53
N ASN A 265 -7.66 14.68 -31.41
CA ASN A 265 -7.37 15.36 -30.16
C ASN A 265 -7.51 16.88 -30.29
N VAL A 266 -8.17 17.50 -29.33
CA VAL A 266 -8.15 18.95 -29.15
C VAL A 266 -7.53 19.27 -27.80
N GLN A 267 -6.55 20.17 -27.79
CA GLN A 267 -5.96 20.71 -26.57
C GLN A 267 -6.25 22.20 -26.46
N LEU A 268 -6.95 22.59 -25.41
CA LEU A 268 -7.26 23.98 -25.13
C LEU A 268 -6.31 24.49 -24.04
N ILE A 269 -5.33 25.30 -24.45
CA ILE A 269 -4.15 25.60 -23.65
C ILE A 269 -4.20 27.01 -23.09
N GLY A 270 -4.00 27.13 -21.76
CA GLY A 270 -3.86 28.40 -21.07
C GLY A 270 -5.16 29.18 -20.85
N ILE A 271 -6.33 28.57 -20.97
CA ILE A 271 -7.61 29.25 -20.72
C ILE A 271 -7.72 29.69 -19.26
N THR A 272 -8.02 30.97 -19.01
CA THR A 272 -8.26 31.51 -17.66
C THR A 272 -9.72 31.84 -17.36
N LYS A 273 -10.55 31.93 -18.41
CA LYS A 273 -11.98 32.28 -18.31
C LYS A 273 -12.87 31.04 -18.48
N ALA A 274 -14.02 31.05 -17.82
CA ALA A 274 -15.06 30.06 -18.06
C ALA A 274 -15.68 30.29 -19.45
N LEU A 275 -15.35 29.43 -20.41
CA LEU A 275 -15.87 29.45 -21.78
C LEU A 275 -16.63 28.14 -22.05
N ASP A 276 -17.67 28.22 -22.89
CA ASP A 276 -18.47 27.08 -23.33
C ASP A 276 -18.10 26.72 -24.77
N PHE A 277 -17.26 25.69 -24.93
CA PHE A 277 -16.86 25.21 -26.26
C PHE A 277 -17.80 24.11 -26.75
N ASN A 278 -18.28 24.26 -27.99
CA ASN A 278 -19.19 23.31 -28.62
C ASN A 278 -18.53 22.58 -29.80
N PHE A 279 -18.23 21.30 -29.59
CA PHE A 279 -17.62 20.40 -30.58
C PHE A 279 -18.64 19.51 -31.30
N SER A 280 -19.95 19.72 -31.11
CA SER A 280 -21.01 18.81 -31.61
C SER A 280 -20.99 18.56 -33.12
N THR A 281 -20.38 19.45 -33.91
CA THR A 281 -20.28 19.33 -35.38
C THR A 281 -19.00 18.65 -35.85
N ALA A 282 -18.04 18.39 -34.97
CA ALA A 282 -16.76 17.82 -35.33
C ALA A 282 -16.84 16.29 -35.46
N THR A 283 -16.08 15.73 -36.40
CA THR A 283 -16.09 14.29 -36.72
C THR A 283 -14.71 13.68 -36.60
N GLY A 284 -14.58 12.50 -36.00
CA GLY A 284 -13.30 11.80 -35.79
C GLY A 284 -12.64 12.08 -34.42
N LEU A 285 -13.17 13.04 -33.66
CA LEU A 285 -12.70 13.35 -32.31
C LEU A 285 -12.73 12.12 -31.38
N LYS A 286 -11.69 11.99 -30.58
CA LYS A 286 -11.55 11.04 -29.47
C LYS A 286 -11.46 11.77 -28.12
N ALA A 287 -10.82 12.95 -28.07
CA ALA A 287 -10.66 13.68 -26.81
C ALA A 287 -10.60 15.22 -26.99
N VAL A 288 -11.15 15.94 -26.01
CA VAL A 288 -10.99 17.39 -25.84
C VAL A 288 -10.41 17.62 -24.45
N THR A 289 -9.21 18.18 -24.35
CA THR A 289 -8.48 18.35 -23.10
C THR A 289 -8.20 19.82 -22.79
N TYR A 290 -8.61 20.28 -21.61
CA TYR A 290 -8.26 21.58 -21.07
C TYR A 290 -6.92 21.48 -20.34
N VAL A 291 -5.92 22.23 -20.80
CA VAL A 291 -4.58 22.29 -20.22
C VAL A 291 -4.35 23.70 -19.70
N SER A 292 -4.68 23.95 -18.43
CA SER A 292 -4.55 25.30 -17.87
C SER A 292 -4.29 25.27 -16.36
N PRO A 293 -3.34 26.08 -15.84
CA PRO A 293 -3.11 26.18 -14.41
C PRO A 293 -4.24 26.89 -13.65
N ALA A 294 -5.01 27.75 -14.32
CA ALA A 294 -5.86 28.74 -13.65
C ALA A 294 -7.24 28.90 -14.32
N ILE A 295 -8.00 27.82 -14.49
CA ILE A 295 -9.40 27.86 -14.93
C ILE A 295 -10.34 27.61 -13.74
N ALA A 296 -11.40 28.41 -13.62
CA ALA A 296 -12.38 28.27 -12.54
C ALA A 296 -13.49 27.27 -12.89
N ASP A 297 -14.05 27.35 -14.10
CA ASP A 297 -15.16 26.50 -14.53
C ASP A 297 -14.98 26.07 -15.99
N ILE A 298 -15.32 24.82 -16.27
CA ILE A 298 -15.28 24.24 -17.62
C ILE A 298 -16.69 23.88 -18.05
N THR A 299 -17.11 24.33 -19.23
CA THR A 299 -18.29 23.82 -19.92
C THR A 299 -17.91 23.39 -21.33
N ALA A 300 -18.31 22.19 -21.73
CA ALA A 300 -18.05 21.68 -23.07
C ALA A 300 -19.23 20.86 -23.59
N THR A 301 -19.60 21.04 -24.85
CA THR A 301 -20.52 20.15 -25.57
C THR A 301 -19.74 19.26 -26.52
N LEU A 302 -19.93 17.95 -26.42
CA LEU A 302 -19.08 16.93 -27.03
C LEU A 302 -19.92 15.97 -27.90
N PRO A 303 -19.36 15.48 -29.04
CA PRO A 303 -19.93 14.36 -29.79
C PRO A 303 -19.94 13.03 -29.00
N ASP A 304 -20.65 12.04 -29.53
CA ASP A 304 -20.65 10.68 -28.98
C ASP A 304 -19.25 10.05 -29.01
N GLY A 305 -18.88 9.36 -27.93
CA GLY A 305 -17.59 8.69 -27.77
C GLY A 305 -16.40 9.58 -27.40
N VAL A 306 -16.56 10.92 -27.37
CA VAL A 306 -15.45 11.84 -27.07
C VAL A 306 -15.22 11.99 -25.57
N ALA A 307 -13.97 11.88 -25.12
CA ALA A 307 -13.58 12.10 -23.73
C ALA A 307 -13.34 13.59 -23.41
N LEU A 308 -13.75 14.03 -22.22
CA LEU A 308 -13.42 15.33 -21.67
C LEU A 308 -12.21 15.22 -20.76
N GLY A 309 -11.11 15.88 -21.10
CA GLY A 309 -9.88 15.92 -20.32
C GLY A 309 -9.68 17.24 -19.58
N VAL A 310 -9.10 17.16 -18.38
CA VAL A 310 -8.56 18.31 -17.66
C VAL A 310 -7.18 17.97 -17.11
N GLN A 311 -6.23 18.86 -17.34
CA GLN A 311 -4.84 18.64 -17.00
C GLN A 311 -4.21 19.85 -16.32
N ASN A 312 -3.43 19.58 -15.26
CA ASN A 312 -2.56 20.51 -14.56
C ASN A 312 -3.27 21.80 -14.08
N THR A 313 -4.37 21.65 -13.34
CA THR A 313 -5.16 22.79 -12.86
C THR A 313 -5.30 22.79 -11.34
N SER A 314 -5.29 23.96 -10.71
CA SER A 314 -5.38 24.10 -9.25
C SER A 314 -6.53 24.99 -8.74
N THR A 315 -7.24 25.68 -9.62
CA THR A 315 -8.31 26.64 -9.25
C THR A 315 -9.72 26.17 -9.65
N LEU A 316 -9.88 24.93 -10.09
CA LEU A 316 -11.11 24.44 -10.70
C LEU A 316 -12.20 24.21 -9.65
N ASN A 317 -13.34 24.86 -9.85
CA ASN A 317 -14.55 24.72 -9.04
C ASN A 317 -15.52 23.72 -9.66
N SER A 318 -15.71 23.76 -10.99
CA SER A 318 -16.67 22.88 -11.65
C SER A 318 -16.31 22.47 -13.08
N ILE A 319 -16.78 21.28 -13.46
CA ILE A 319 -16.80 20.78 -14.85
C ILE A 319 -18.24 20.44 -15.23
N THR A 320 -18.68 20.89 -16.39
CA THR A 320 -19.91 20.44 -17.05
C THR A 320 -19.61 19.95 -18.46
N GLY A 321 -19.63 18.63 -18.66
CA GLY A 321 -19.52 18.02 -19.99
C GLY A 321 -20.89 17.59 -20.51
N ASN A 322 -21.33 18.10 -21.64
CA ASN A 322 -22.57 17.70 -22.30
C ASN A 322 -22.28 16.76 -23.47
N PHE A 323 -22.57 15.47 -23.28
CA PHE A 323 -22.34 14.40 -24.26
C PHE A 323 -23.58 14.11 -25.11
N GLY A 324 -24.66 14.91 -24.97
CA GLY A 324 -25.86 14.81 -25.79
C GLY A 324 -26.52 13.42 -25.74
N ASN A 325 -26.47 12.69 -26.85
CA ASN A 325 -27.06 11.36 -27.01
C ASN A 325 -26.05 10.21 -26.83
N ALA A 326 -24.84 10.50 -26.34
CA ALA A 326 -23.81 9.50 -26.17
C ALA A 326 -24.24 8.38 -25.23
N ALA A 327 -23.83 7.15 -25.55
CA ALA A 327 -24.01 6.01 -24.66
C ALA A 327 -23.00 6.02 -23.50
N THR A 328 -21.84 6.66 -23.70
CA THR A 328 -20.74 6.70 -22.75
C THR A 328 -20.26 8.13 -22.53
N ALA A 329 -20.07 8.53 -21.28
CA ALA A 329 -19.39 9.77 -20.91
C ALA A 329 -18.05 9.44 -20.25
N THR A 330 -16.95 10.01 -20.76
CA THR A 330 -15.60 9.78 -20.22
C THR A 330 -14.99 11.09 -19.75
N LEU A 331 -14.52 11.10 -18.50
CA LEU A 331 -13.81 12.21 -17.87
C LEU A 331 -12.38 11.78 -17.54
N ASN A 332 -11.37 12.48 -18.07
CA ASN A 332 -9.97 12.28 -17.77
C ASN A 332 -9.46 13.44 -16.89
N LEU A 333 -8.93 13.13 -15.72
CA LEU A 333 -8.33 14.08 -14.78
C LEU A 333 -6.84 13.78 -14.66
N THR A 334 -5.99 14.77 -14.88
CA THR A 334 -4.53 14.61 -14.76
C THR A 334 -3.96 15.75 -13.93
N ASN A 335 -3.43 15.44 -12.74
CA ASN A 335 -2.91 16.43 -11.79
C ASN A 335 -3.95 17.53 -11.47
N VAL A 336 -5.14 17.14 -11.02
CA VAL A 336 -6.22 18.02 -10.57
C VAL A 336 -6.42 17.80 -9.06
N PRO A 337 -5.69 18.54 -8.18
CA PRO A 337 -5.67 18.25 -6.74
C PRO A 337 -7.05 18.33 -6.08
N THR A 338 -7.88 19.27 -6.53
CA THR A 338 -9.24 19.49 -6.03
C THR A 338 -10.21 19.82 -7.15
N LEU A 339 -11.33 19.12 -7.20
CA LEU A 339 -12.47 19.35 -8.07
C LEU A 339 -13.77 19.18 -7.27
N PRO A 340 -14.43 20.27 -6.86
CA PRO A 340 -15.68 20.19 -6.11
C PRO A 340 -16.81 19.48 -6.88
N THR A 341 -17.02 19.76 -8.17
CA THR A 341 -18.13 19.14 -8.90
C THR A 341 -17.80 18.84 -10.35
N ALA A 342 -18.07 17.61 -10.78
CA ALA A 342 -18.12 17.21 -12.18
C ALA A 342 -19.54 16.77 -12.56
N THR A 343 -20.17 17.42 -13.54
CA THR A 343 -21.49 17.08 -14.06
C THR A 343 -21.37 16.59 -15.51
N LEU A 344 -21.75 15.34 -15.76
CA LEU A 344 -21.74 14.73 -17.09
C LEU A 344 -23.18 14.63 -17.60
N LYS A 345 -23.57 15.50 -18.54
CA LYS A 345 -24.93 15.58 -19.07
C LYS A 345 -25.12 14.75 -20.32
N GLY A 346 -26.28 14.11 -20.44
CA GLY A 346 -26.70 13.35 -21.62
C GLY A 346 -27.75 12.30 -21.27
N ALA A 347 -28.93 12.40 -21.88
CA ALA A 347 -30.09 11.57 -21.52
C ALA A 347 -29.93 10.06 -21.79
N LYS A 348 -28.91 9.66 -22.57
CA LYS A 348 -28.66 8.27 -22.97
C LYS A 348 -27.38 7.68 -22.37
N ILE A 349 -26.70 8.40 -21.48
CA ILE A 349 -25.46 7.91 -20.87
C ILE A 349 -25.79 6.66 -20.05
N ALA A 350 -25.35 5.50 -20.54
CA ALA A 350 -25.44 4.21 -19.87
C ALA A 350 -24.14 3.87 -19.12
N THR A 351 -23.01 4.44 -19.55
CA THR A 351 -21.69 4.20 -18.93
C THR A 351 -21.00 5.52 -18.61
N VAL A 352 -20.49 5.65 -17.38
CA VAL A 352 -19.61 6.76 -16.97
C VAL A 352 -18.21 6.23 -16.71
N ASN A 353 -17.20 6.82 -17.32
CA ASN A 353 -15.79 6.52 -17.07
C ASN A 353 -15.11 7.73 -16.43
N VAL A 354 -14.35 7.51 -15.36
CA VAL A 354 -13.48 8.52 -14.74
C VAL A 354 -12.06 7.97 -14.66
N ASN A 355 -11.12 8.62 -15.33
CA ASN A 355 -9.71 8.24 -15.33
C ASN A 355 -8.90 9.32 -14.61
N ALA A 356 -8.33 8.99 -13.45
CA ALA A 356 -7.69 9.95 -12.55
C ALA A 356 -6.20 9.65 -12.37
N THR A 357 -5.34 10.46 -12.99
CA THR A 357 -3.88 10.36 -12.94
C THR A 357 -3.29 11.49 -12.08
N GLY A 358 -2.27 11.20 -11.28
CA GLY A 358 -1.50 12.24 -10.57
C GLY A 358 -1.97 12.62 -9.17
N GLY A 359 -2.99 11.95 -8.62
CA GLY A 359 -3.57 12.24 -7.30
C GLY A 359 -4.62 13.34 -7.39
N ASN A 360 -5.89 12.98 -7.21
CA ASN A 360 -7.02 13.87 -7.47
C ASN A 360 -8.05 13.78 -6.34
N THR A 361 -8.75 14.87 -6.05
CA THR A 361 -9.91 14.88 -5.16
C THR A 361 -11.12 15.36 -5.95
N LEU A 362 -12.14 14.53 -6.06
CA LEU A 362 -13.39 14.86 -6.74
C LEU A 362 -14.52 14.85 -5.71
N THR A 363 -15.02 15.97 -5.25
CA THR A 363 -16.04 15.96 -4.18
C THR A 363 -17.35 15.35 -4.69
N THR A 364 -17.91 15.83 -5.80
CA THR A 364 -19.18 15.34 -6.35
C THR A 364 -19.05 14.94 -7.82
N LEU A 365 -19.46 13.71 -8.15
CA LEU A 365 -19.70 13.30 -9.54
C LEU A 365 -21.22 13.20 -9.76
N ALA A 366 -21.72 13.88 -10.78
CA ALA A 366 -23.14 13.96 -11.10
C ALA A 366 -23.40 13.71 -12.58
N THR A 367 -24.63 13.28 -12.89
CA THR A 367 -25.18 13.21 -14.24
C THR A 367 -26.68 13.46 -14.19
N ASP A 368 -27.24 13.95 -15.30
CA ASP A 368 -28.68 14.08 -15.51
C ASP A 368 -29.29 12.85 -16.21
N SER A 369 -28.46 11.85 -16.55
CA SER A 369 -28.92 10.58 -17.10
C SER A 369 -29.64 9.77 -16.04
N THR A 370 -30.82 9.24 -16.40
CA THR A 370 -31.58 8.33 -15.56
C THR A 370 -31.36 6.86 -15.94
N VAL A 371 -30.47 6.56 -16.89
CA VAL A 371 -30.29 5.22 -17.47
C VAL A 371 -28.88 4.65 -17.27
N VAL A 372 -28.03 5.28 -16.44
CA VAL A 372 -26.69 4.79 -16.14
C VAL A 372 -26.76 3.36 -15.60
N LYS A 373 -25.95 2.45 -16.15
CA LYS A 373 -25.83 1.05 -15.72
C LYS A 373 -24.46 0.73 -15.15
N ALA A 374 -23.41 1.40 -15.63
CA ALA A 374 -22.04 1.16 -15.19
C ALA A 374 -21.30 2.47 -14.90
N VAL A 375 -20.51 2.48 -13.83
CA VAL A 375 -19.53 3.51 -13.52
C VAL A 375 -18.16 2.84 -13.38
N ASN A 376 -17.20 3.26 -14.21
CA ASN A 376 -15.84 2.74 -14.19
C ASN A 376 -14.88 3.84 -13.75
N ILE A 377 -14.02 3.52 -12.78
CA ILE A 377 -13.04 4.45 -12.23
C ILE A 377 -11.65 3.83 -12.35
N SER A 378 -10.69 4.57 -12.91
CA SER A 378 -9.27 4.19 -12.90
C SER A 378 -8.44 5.23 -12.17
N THR A 379 -7.49 4.80 -11.33
CA THR A 379 -6.57 5.74 -10.67
C THR A 379 -5.16 5.18 -10.43
N ASP A 380 -4.14 6.02 -10.56
CA ASP A 380 -2.72 5.70 -10.35
C ASP A 380 -2.21 6.08 -8.95
N LYS A 381 -2.97 6.89 -8.22
CA LYS A 381 -2.69 7.39 -6.87
C LYS A 381 -3.99 7.39 -6.06
N THR A 382 -4.01 8.06 -4.90
CA THR A 382 -5.24 8.18 -4.13
C THR A 382 -6.25 9.10 -4.84
N LEU A 383 -7.44 8.56 -5.10
CA LEU A 383 -8.63 9.31 -5.51
C LEU A 383 -9.63 9.34 -4.35
N THR A 384 -9.99 10.52 -3.87
CA THR A 384 -11.07 10.68 -2.90
C THR A 384 -12.31 11.21 -3.60
N ILE A 385 -13.43 10.52 -3.42
CA ILE A 385 -14.77 10.96 -3.83
C ILE A 385 -15.66 11.08 -2.60
N THR A 386 -16.18 12.28 -2.36
CA THR A 386 -17.01 12.49 -1.17
C THR A 386 -18.42 11.99 -1.42
N ASP A 387 -19.03 12.50 -2.48
CA ASP A 387 -20.42 12.29 -2.92
C ASP A 387 -20.44 11.60 -4.29
N LEU A 388 -20.32 10.28 -4.28
CA LEU A 388 -20.44 9.46 -5.49
C LEU A 388 -21.80 8.75 -5.54
N LEU A 389 -22.38 8.62 -6.73
CA LEU A 389 -23.50 7.71 -6.99
C LEU A 389 -24.72 7.95 -6.08
N VAL A 390 -24.98 9.21 -5.71
CA VAL A 390 -26.15 9.57 -4.87
C VAL A 390 -27.46 9.34 -5.63
N ALA A 391 -28.51 8.96 -4.90
CA ALA A 391 -29.80 8.43 -5.40
C ALA A 391 -30.55 9.27 -6.45
N ALA A 392 -30.12 10.50 -6.78
CA ALA A 392 -30.69 11.31 -7.86
C ALA A 392 -29.97 11.14 -9.21
N SER A 393 -28.64 11.01 -9.21
CA SER A 393 -27.83 11.01 -10.45
C SER A 393 -27.44 9.61 -10.95
N PHE A 394 -27.61 8.57 -10.13
CA PHE A 394 -27.18 7.21 -10.49
C PHE A 394 -28.12 6.13 -9.96
N ALA A 395 -29.39 6.47 -9.80
CA ALA A 395 -30.42 5.60 -9.24
C ALA A 395 -30.57 4.24 -9.94
N ASP A 396 -30.04 4.12 -11.15
CA ASP A 396 -30.16 2.96 -12.03
C ASP A 396 -28.84 2.21 -12.25
N ALA A 397 -27.73 2.72 -11.70
CA ALA A 397 -26.40 2.13 -11.86
C ALA A 397 -26.35 0.80 -11.11
N ALA A 398 -25.98 -0.27 -11.81
CA ALA A 398 -25.90 -1.61 -11.24
C ALA A 398 -24.47 -1.99 -10.86
N THR A 399 -23.49 -1.46 -11.60
CA THR A 399 -22.07 -1.83 -11.44
C THR A 399 -21.19 -0.60 -11.23
N LEU A 400 -20.32 -0.70 -10.23
CA LEU A 400 -19.17 0.16 -10.01
C LEU A 400 -17.89 -0.67 -10.15
N THR A 401 -17.01 -0.29 -11.07
CA THR A 401 -15.71 -0.97 -11.26
C THR A 401 -14.56 -0.01 -10.97
N LEU A 402 -13.59 -0.45 -10.18
CA LEU A 402 -12.39 0.32 -9.84
C LEU A 402 -11.12 -0.41 -10.29
N THR A 403 -10.18 0.34 -10.85
CA THR A 403 -8.94 -0.20 -11.44
C THR A 403 -7.75 0.73 -11.23
N GLY A 404 -6.54 0.20 -11.42
CA GLY A 404 -5.30 0.97 -11.48
C GLY A 404 -4.40 0.81 -10.25
N ALA A 405 -3.23 1.45 -10.30
CA ALA A 405 -2.18 1.28 -9.30
C ALA A 405 -2.46 1.99 -7.95
N GLY A 406 -3.44 2.89 -7.93
CA GLY A 406 -3.76 3.76 -6.81
C GLY A 406 -4.76 3.20 -5.80
N SER A 407 -5.27 4.07 -4.93
CA SER A 407 -6.29 3.78 -3.92
C SER A 407 -7.53 4.63 -4.14
N ALA A 408 -8.68 4.18 -3.68
CA ALA A 408 -9.93 4.93 -3.80
C ALA A 408 -10.65 5.05 -2.46
N LYS A 409 -11.23 6.22 -2.19
CA LYS A 409 -12.06 6.45 -1.00
C LYS A 409 -13.37 7.10 -1.40
N ILE A 410 -14.48 6.42 -1.19
CA ILE A 410 -15.85 6.87 -1.44
C ILE A 410 -16.56 6.98 -0.10
N THR A 411 -16.84 8.20 0.37
CA THR A 411 -17.29 8.40 1.76
C THR A 411 -18.80 8.39 1.95
N THR A 412 -19.58 8.72 0.93
CA THR A 412 -21.03 8.61 0.98
C THR A 412 -21.50 7.20 0.72
N LYS A 413 -22.66 6.87 1.31
CA LYS A 413 -23.45 5.71 0.94
C LYS A 413 -23.76 5.73 -0.56
N LEU A 414 -23.48 4.63 -1.25
CA LEU A 414 -23.87 4.43 -2.65
C LEU A 414 -25.40 4.35 -2.80
N ALA A 415 -25.90 4.59 -4.01
CA ALA A 415 -27.29 4.31 -4.35
C ALA A 415 -27.64 2.82 -4.17
N ASP A 416 -28.86 2.55 -3.72
CA ASP A 416 -29.31 1.18 -3.37
C ASP A 416 -29.34 0.21 -4.57
N LYS A 417 -29.36 0.71 -5.81
CA LYS A 417 -29.31 -0.14 -7.00
C LYS A 417 -27.89 -0.53 -7.44
N VAL A 418 -26.85 0.02 -6.80
CA VAL A 418 -25.47 -0.41 -7.05
C VAL A 418 -25.26 -1.75 -6.36
N THR A 419 -25.52 -2.83 -7.09
CA THR A 419 -25.47 -4.20 -6.59
C THR A 419 -24.12 -4.88 -6.84
N THR A 420 -23.26 -4.31 -7.68
CA THR A 420 -21.93 -4.89 -7.98
C THR A 420 -20.85 -3.83 -7.78
N ILE A 421 -19.87 -4.13 -6.95
CA ILE A 421 -18.68 -3.33 -6.70
C ILE A 421 -17.47 -4.22 -6.97
N ASP A 422 -16.72 -3.94 -8.03
CA ASP A 422 -15.57 -4.74 -8.47
C ASP A 422 -14.29 -3.90 -8.48
N ALA A 423 -13.44 -4.11 -7.48
CA ALA A 423 -12.13 -3.50 -7.34
C ALA A 423 -10.99 -4.51 -7.57
N SER A 424 -11.28 -5.68 -8.15
CA SER A 424 -10.30 -6.77 -8.35
C SER A 424 -9.04 -6.39 -9.14
N LYS A 425 -9.07 -5.25 -9.85
CA LYS A 425 -7.94 -4.70 -10.63
C LYS A 425 -7.38 -3.40 -10.04
N LEU A 426 -7.72 -3.08 -8.79
CA LEU A 426 -7.14 -1.98 -8.02
C LEU A 426 -5.98 -2.53 -7.19
N ASP A 427 -4.78 -1.96 -7.33
CA ASP A 427 -3.61 -2.43 -6.58
C ASP A 427 -3.57 -1.84 -5.15
N GLY A 428 -4.11 -0.63 -4.95
CA GLY A 428 -4.25 -0.01 -3.62
C GLY A 428 -5.61 -0.28 -2.99
N GLY A 429 -5.80 0.18 -1.73
CA GLY A 429 -7.03 -0.05 -0.98
C GLY A 429 -8.23 0.79 -1.43
N LEU A 430 -9.43 0.26 -1.24
CA LEU A 430 -10.75 0.84 -1.46
C LEU A 430 -11.48 1.00 -0.13
N ASN A 431 -11.84 2.22 0.23
CA ASN A 431 -12.76 2.50 1.34
C ASN A 431 -14.11 2.96 0.80
N ILE A 432 -15.19 2.22 1.06
CA ILE A 432 -16.51 2.49 0.48
C ILE A 432 -17.67 2.19 1.43
N LYS A 433 -18.80 2.90 1.27
CA LYS A 433 -20.06 2.61 1.95
C LYS A 433 -21.08 2.03 0.98
N ALA A 434 -21.55 0.81 1.23
CA ALA A 434 -22.53 0.11 0.41
C ALA A 434 -23.89 0.82 0.35
N GLY A 435 -24.67 0.56 -0.70
CA GLY A 435 -26.10 0.87 -0.74
C GLY A 435 -26.92 -0.12 0.11
N ASP A 436 -28.25 0.05 0.17
CA ASP A 436 -29.12 -0.88 0.92
C ASP A 436 -29.59 -2.09 0.10
N GLY A 437 -29.22 -2.17 -1.19
CA GLY A 437 -29.50 -3.34 -2.03
C GLY A 437 -28.60 -4.52 -1.69
N ASP A 438 -28.90 -5.70 -2.25
CA ASP A 438 -28.05 -6.89 -2.12
C ASP A 438 -26.75 -6.67 -2.94
N VAL A 439 -25.59 -6.62 -2.27
CA VAL A 439 -24.30 -6.24 -2.87
C VAL A 439 -23.40 -7.45 -3.12
N THR A 440 -22.83 -7.52 -4.31
CA THR A 440 -21.65 -8.31 -4.65
C THR A 440 -20.42 -7.40 -4.62
N PHE A 441 -19.47 -7.68 -3.74
CA PHE A 441 -18.24 -6.91 -3.57
C PHE A 441 -17.01 -7.79 -3.81
N THR A 442 -16.06 -7.30 -4.61
CA THR A 442 -14.72 -7.88 -4.73
C THR A 442 -13.69 -6.78 -4.51
N GLY A 443 -12.87 -6.90 -3.48
CA GLY A 443 -11.73 -5.99 -3.23
C GLY A 443 -10.55 -6.24 -4.17
N GLY A 444 -9.55 -5.36 -4.07
CA GLY A 444 -8.31 -5.34 -4.83
C GLY A 444 -7.16 -6.06 -4.13
N LYS A 445 -5.94 -5.50 -4.25
CA LYS A 445 -4.73 -6.01 -3.59
C LYS A 445 -4.33 -5.24 -2.32
N GLY A 446 -4.94 -4.09 -2.10
CA GLY A 446 -4.67 -3.23 -0.94
C GLY A 446 -5.58 -3.57 0.23
N ALA A 447 -5.44 -2.85 1.35
CA ALA A 447 -6.38 -3.00 2.45
C ALA A 447 -7.72 -2.34 2.10
N ASP A 448 -8.74 -3.16 1.90
CA ASP A 448 -10.07 -2.72 1.50
C ASP A 448 -11.03 -2.63 2.71
N THR A 449 -11.99 -1.72 2.62
CA THR A 449 -13.03 -1.53 3.62
C THR A 449 -14.38 -1.30 2.95
N ILE A 450 -15.37 -2.12 3.28
CA ILE A 450 -16.77 -1.90 2.92
C ILE A 450 -17.63 -1.74 4.17
N GLU A 451 -18.41 -0.66 4.22
CA GLU A 451 -19.32 -0.33 5.33
C GLU A 451 -20.78 -0.51 4.93
N PHE A 452 -21.57 -1.15 5.79
CA PHE A 452 -23.02 -1.29 5.65
C PHE A 452 -23.78 -0.47 6.69
N THR A 453 -24.92 0.06 6.27
CA THR A 453 -25.88 0.70 7.17
C THR A 453 -26.52 -0.35 8.08
N LYS A 454 -26.96 0.07 9.27
CA LYS A 454 -27.59 -0.81 10.26
C LYS A 454 -28.71 -1.64 9.66
N GLY A 455 -28.62 -2.96 9.78
CA GLY A 455 -29.67 -3.89 9.34
C GLY A 455 -29.80 -4.10 7.82
N THR A 456 -28.86 -3.62 7.01
CA THR A 456 -28.90 -3.80 5.54
C THR A 456 -28.03 -4.94 5.05
N PHE A 457 -27.04 -5.37 5.83
CA PHE A 457 -26.21 -6.55 5.52
C PHE A 457 -26.95 -7.85 5.84
N THR A 458 -27.07 -8.74 4.85
CA THR A 458 -27.82 -9.99 4.92
C THR A 458 -27.09 -11.14 4.23
N THR A 459 -27.64 -12.35 4.29
CA THR A 459 -27.06 -13.53 3.61
C THR A 459 -27.13 -13.47 2.08
N LYS A 460 -27.73 -12.43 1.50
CA LYS A 460 -27.78 -12.23 0.05
C LYS A 460 -26.59 -11.42 -0.47
N ASP A 461 -25.91 -10.70 0.41
CA ASP A 461 -24.67 -10.02 0.10
C ASP A 461 -23.55 -11.06 -0.10
N VAL A 462 -22.74 -10.87 -1.13
CA VAL A 462 -21.64 -11.76 -1.51
C VAL A 462 -20.36 -10.94 -1.53
N LEU A 463 -19.57 -11.03 -0.47
CA LEU A 463 -18.37 -10.20 -0.30
C LEU A 463 -17.10 -11.04 -0.33
N ASN A 464 -16.14 -10.59 -1.12
CA ASN A 464 -14.78 -11.07 -1.17
C ASN A 464 -13.83 -9.89 -0.97
N GLY A 465 -13.01 -9.89 0.09
CA GLY A 465 -12.11 -8.76 0.39
C GLY A 465 -10.93 -8.63 -0.57
N GLY A 466 -10.60 -9.65 -1.35
CA GLY A 466 -9.45 -9.61 -2.27
C GLY A 466 -8.16 -10.11 -1.62
N ASP A 467 -7.01 -9.61 -2.07
CA ASP A 467 -5.75 -9.76 -1.34
C ASP A 467 -5.58 -8.51 -0.46
N GLY A 468 -5.10 -8.65 0.78
CA GLY A 468 -4.93 -7.47 1.62
C GLY A 468 -5.14 -7.76 3.09
N LYS A 469 -5.45 -6.70 3.85
CA LYS A 469 -5.98 -6.79 5.21
C LYS A 469 -7.32 -6.10 5.20
N ASP A 470 -8.35 -6.87 4.92
CA ASP A 470 -9.63 -6.33 4.49
C ASP A 470 -10.62 -6.29 5.65
N LYS A 471 -11.51 -5.30 5.58
CA LYS A 471 -12.40 -4.94 6.68
C LYS A 471 -13.86 -4.86 6.23
N LEU A 472 -14.71 -5.62 6.90
CA LEU A 472 -16.15 -5.46 6.82
C LEU A 472 -16.60 -4.59 8.00
N VAL A 473 -17.31 -3.49 7.74
CA VAL A 473 -17.84 -2.61 8.78
C VAL A 473 -19.36 -2.68 8.81
N LEU A 474 -19.93 -2.96 9.98
CA LEU A 474 -21.36 -3.00 10.22
C LEU A 474 -21.74 -1.94 11.25
N ASN A 475 -22.79 -1.16 10.95
CA ASN A 475 -23.35 -0.18 11.88
C ASN A 475 -24.34 -0.84 12.86
N ASP A 476 -23.99 -2.03 13.33
CA ASP A 476 -24.78 -2.88 14.21
C ASP A 476 -24.06 -3.08 15.55
N SER A 477 -24.77 -2.85 16.66
CA SER A 477 -24.22 -3.07 18.00
C SER A 477 -24.42 -4.52 18.48
N LYS A 478 -25.36 -5.26 17.89
CA LYS A 478 -25.68 -6.65 18.30
C LYS A 478 -25.72 -7.56 17.09
N LEU A 479 -25.17 -8.76 17.24
CA LEU A 479 -25.18 -9.79 16.20
C LEU A 479 -26.15 -10.89 16.58
N ASP A 480 -27.27 -10.99 15.85
CA ASP A 480 -28.18 -12.13 15.95
C ASP A 480 -27.70 -13.31 15.08
N ASP A 481 -28.39 -14.45 15.14
CA ASP A 481 -28.00 -15.65 14.39
C ASP A 481 -28.12 -15.46 12.86
N THR A 482 -29.03 -14.60 12.39
CA THR A 482 -29.18 -14.30 10.95
C THR A 482 -28.00 -13.47 10.45
N LEU A 483 -27.64 -12.42 11.17
CA LEU A 483 -26.50 -11.56 10.83
C LEU A 483 -25.18 -12.33 10.96
N THR A 484 -25.01 -13.15 12.01
CA THR A 484 -23.84 -14.02 12.17
C THR A 484 -23.67 -14.97 10.98
N LYS A 485 -24.77 -15.53 10.45
CA LYS A 485 -24.70 -16.38 9.25
C LYS A 485 -24.25 -15.61 8.02
N ALA A 486 -24.68 -14.36 7.85
CA ALA A 486 -24.21 -13.49 6.77
C ALA A 486 -22.71 -13.17 6.91
N ILE A 487 -22.28 -12.81 8.13
CA ILE A 487 -20.87 -12.51 8.44
C ILE A 487 -19.97 -13.71 8.13
N ASN A 488 -20.40 -14.93 8.42
CA ASN A 488 -19.63 -16.14 8.12
C ASN A 488 -19.61 -16.52 6.64
N GLY A 489 -20.44 -15.88 5.80
CA GLY A 489 -20.51 -16.13 4.37
C GLY A 489 -19.49 -15.35 3.53
N VAL A 490 -18.77 -14.39 4.14
CA VAL A 490 -17.76 -13.59 3.43
C VAL A 490 -16.44 -14.34 3.31
N THR A 491 -15.62 -13.97 2.34
CA THR A 491 -14.28 -14.55 2.12
C THR A 491 -13.20 -13.49 2.07
N ASN A 492 -11.97 -13.85 2.44
CA ASN A 492 -10.80 -12.96 2.40
C ASN A 492 -11.02 -11.63 3.14
N PHE A 493 -11.58 -11.69 4.34
CA PHE A 493 -11.63 -10.53 5.25
C PHE A 493 -10.97 -10.90 6.57
N GLU A 494 -10.19 -9.98 7.14
CA GLU A 494 -9.45 -10.22 8.38
C GLU A 494 -10.12 -9.55 9.59
N THR A 495 -10.79 -8.41 9.37
CA THR A 495 -11.33 -7.56 10.45
C THR A 495 -12.83 -7.31 10.30
N LEU A 496 -13.59 -7.62 11.36
CA LEU A 496 -14.98 -7.19 11.50
C LEU A 496 -15.03 -5.93 12.35
N GLY A 497 -15.40 -4.80 11.74
CA GLY A 497 -15.67 -3.54 12.42
C GLY A 497 -17.13 -3.41 12.82
N LEU A 498 -17.39 -3.01 14.06
CA LEU A 498 -18.72 -2.66 14.57
C LEU A 498 -18.73 -1.18 14.96
N VAL A 499 -19.63 -0.42 14.35
CA VAL A 499 -19.88 0.99 14.73
C VAL A 499 -21.04 1.02 15.70
N LEU A 500 -20.75 1.31 16.96
CA LEU A 500 -21.68 1.19 18.08
C LEU A 500 -22.54 2.46 18.22
N ASP A 501 -23.84 2.27 18.49
CA ASP A 501 -24.88 3.31 18.44
C ASP A 501 -25.30 3.87 19.81
N GLY A 502 -24.56 3.53 20.86
CA GLY A 502 -24.84 3.90 22.25
C GLY A 502 -25.62 2.84 23.03
N THR A 503 -26.13 1.80 22.38
CA THR A 503 -26.79 0.67 23.06
C THR A 503 -25.79 -0.37 23.57
N ASP A 504 -26.28 -1.43 24.21
CA ASP A 504 -25.45 -2.57 24.60
C ASP A 504 -24.90 -3.28 23.36
N ALA A 505 -23.59 -3.50 23.34
CA ALA A 505 -22.94 -4.27 22.30
C ALA A 505 -22.65 -5.70 22.78
N THR A 506 -23.00 -6.69 21.96
CA THR A 506 -22.79 -8.12 22.28
C THR A 506 -22.22 -8.88 21.09
N LEU A 507 -21.13 -9.61 21.32
CA LEU A 507 -20.43 -10.44 20.34
C LEU A 507 -20.15 -11.82 20.93
N ASP A 508 -20.43 -12.88 20.20
CA ASP A 508 -20.01 -14.25 20.54
C ASP A 508 -19.00 -14.73 19.49
N ALA A 509 -17.72 -14.69 19.83
CA ALA A 509 -16.63 -15.07 18.93
C ALA A 509 -16.67 -16.56 18.56
N THR A 510 -17.36 -17.42 19.33
CA THR A 510 -17.52 -18.84 18.96
C THR A 510 -18.43 -19.03 17.76
N LYS A 511 -19.33 -18.07 17.51
CA LYS A 511 -20.26 -18.09 16.38
C LYS A 511 -19.69 -17.46 15.12
N ILE A 512 -18.58 -16.73 15.20
CA ILE A 512 -17.96 -16.03 14.07
C ILE A 512 -16.72 -16.80 13.60
N THR A 513 -16.81 -17.44 12.44
CA THR A 513 -15.75 -18.27 11.86
C THR A 513 -14.90 -17.51 10.84
N ALA A 514 -15.47 -16.51 10.17
CA ALA A 514 -14.78 -15.77 9.11
C ALA A 514 -13.72 -14.77 9.63
N PHE A 515 -13.79 -14.38 10.91
CA PHE A 515 -12.97 -13.31 11.47
C PHE A 515 -12.21 -13.74 12.72
N LYS A 516 -11.06 -13.10 12.93
CA LYS A 516 -10.30 -13.16 14.19
C LYS A 516 -9.98 -11.76 14.74
N GLY A 517 -9.98 -10.73 13.90
CA GLY A 517 -9.92 -9.33 14.32
C GLY A 517 -11.31 -8.72 14.48
N TYR A 518 -11.55 -8.05 15.60
CA TYR A 518 -12.77 -7.30 15.87
C TYR A 518 -12.40 -5.87 16.22
N GLU A 519 -13.04 -4.89 15.58
CA GLU A 519 -12.82 -3.48 15.86
C GLU A 519 -14.12 -2.82 16.32
N PHE A 520 -14.05 -2.04 17.40
CA PHE A 520 -15.17 -1.29 17.95
C PHE A 520 -14.91 0.21 17.83
N THR A 521 -15.90 0.92 17.29
CA THR A 521 -15.91 2.39 17.20
C THR A 521 -17.27 2.94 17.66
N GLY A 522 -17.40 4.26 17.78
CA GLY A 522 -18.66 4.87 18.20
C GLY A 522 -18.82 4.90 19.73
N LYS A 523 -20.02 4.56 20.23
CA LYS A 523 -20.35 4.59 21.67
C LYS A 523 -21.13 3.37 22.07
N ALA A 524 -20.99 2.91 23.31
CA ALA A 524 -21.77 1.80 23.85
C ALA A 524 -22.25 2.07 25.28
N SER A 525 -23.34 1.43 25.66
CA SER A 525 -23.75 1.37 27.09
C SER A 525 -22.99 0.28 27.85
N LYS A 526 -22.53 -0.74 27.15
CA LYS A 526 -21.54 -1.75 27.57
C LYS A 526 -21.10 -2.56 26.35
N ILE A 527 -19.99 -3.28 26.45
CA ILE A 527 -19.51 -4.22 25.43
C ILE A 527 -19.27 -5.56 26.09
N ASP A 528 -19.99 -6.60 25.67
CA ASP A 528 -19.83 -7.97 26.16
C ASP A 528 -19.39 -8.89 25.01
N VAL A 529 -18.22 -9.50 25.17
CA VAL A 529 -17.65 -10.46 24.22
C VAL A 529 -17.53 -11.83 24.86
N ALA A 530 -18.15 -12.85 24.27
CA ALA A 530 -18.02 -14.25 24.65
C ALA A 530 -17.10 -15.02 23.69
N GLY A 531 -16.58 -16.15 24.16
CA GLY A 531 -15.86 -17.09 23.29
C GLY A 531 -14.42 -16.69 22.96
N VAL A 532 -13.78 -15.85 23.76
CA VAL A 532 -12.45 -15.32 23.48
C VAL A 532 -11.40 -16.43 23.46
N THR A 533 -10.58 -16.45 22.41
CA THR A 533 -9.38 -17.29 22.28
C THR A 533 -8.13 -16.45 22.03
N ALA A 534 -6.95 -17.07 22.09
CA ALA A 534 -5.66 -16.42 21.84
C ALA A 534 -5.48 -15.92 20.39
N ASP A 535 -6.29 -16.42 19.45
CA ASP A 535 -6.27 -15.97 18.06
C ASP A 535 -7.10 -14.69 17.86
N ASN A 536 -7.99 -14.37 18.80
CA ASN A 536 -8.84 -13.19 18.67
C ASN A 536 -8.08 -11.92 19.06
N THR A 537 -8.30 -10.85 18.30
CA THR A 537 -7.82 -9.50 18.63
C THR A 537 -8.98 -8.53 18.68
N PHE A 538 -9.12 -7.80 19.79
CA PHE A 538 -10.17 -6.81 20.01
C PHE A 538 -9.56 -5.42 20.01
N THR A 539 -9.95 -4.58 19.07
CA THR A 539 -9.42 -3.22 18.89
C THR A 539 -10.49 -2.19 19.21
N LEU A 540 -10.17 -1.22 20.06
CA LEU A 540 -10.99 -0.04 20.29
C LEU A 540 -10.30 1.16 19.65
N VAL A 541 -11.04 1.95 18.88
CA VAL A 541 -10.49 3.14 18.19
C VAL A 541 -11.27 4.39 18.61
N GLY A 542 -10.62 5.24 19.40
CA GLY A 542 -11.21 6.47 19.97
C GLY A 542 -12.51 6.23 20.72
N LEU A 543 -12.70 5.02 21.28
CA LEU A 543 -13.94 4.62 21.94
C LEU A 543 -13.92 5.06 23.39
N ASP A 544 -14.91 5.86 23.78
CA ASP A 544 -15.11 6.30 25.16
C ASP A 544 -16.09 5.36 25.88
N ASN A 545 -15.55 4.45 26.70
CA ASN A 545 -16.33 3.54 27.56
C ASN A 545 -16.29 3.99 29.03
N THR A 546 -16.17 5.32 29.28
CA THR A 546 -16.11 5.89 30.63
C THR A 546 -17.35 5.53 31.45
N GLY A 547 -17.15 4.95 32.62
CA GLY A 547 -18.20 4.44 33.52
C GLY A 547 -19.03 3.28 32.96
N LYS A 548 -18.63 2.65 31.85
CA LYS A 548 -19.35 1.55 31.19
C LYS A 548 -18.57 0.25 31.26
N ASP A 549 -19.29 -0.88 31.23
CA ASP A 549 -18.70 -2.21 31.31
C ASP A 549 -18.06 -2.63 29.97
N PHE A 550 -16.89 -3.26 30.04
CA PHE A 550 -16.25 -3.96 28.93
C PHE A 550 -15.84 -5.35 29.40
N THR A 551 -16.49 -6.38 28.87
CA THR A 551 -16.31 -7.76 29.29
C THR A 551 -15.72 -8.59 28.15
N LEU A 552 -14.62 -9.27 28.44
CA LEU A 552 -14.10 -10.37 27.64
C LEU A 552 -14.31 -11.68 28.41
N ALA A 553 -14.97 -12.66 27.80
CA ALA A 553 -15.17 -13.97 28.40
C ALA A 553 -14.46 -15.04 27.56
N ALA A 554 -13.49 -15.73 28.17
CA ALA A 554 -12.75 -16.79 27.51
C ALA A 554 -13.66 -17.96 27.13
N ASN A 555 -13.32 -18.64 26.05
CA ASN A 555 -14.07 -19.79 25.57
C ASN A 555 -13.98 -20.98 26.55
N ASP A 556 -12.80 -21.23 27.12
CA ASP A 556 -12.59 -22.25 28.13
C ASP A 556 -12.24 -21.62 29.48
N GLN A 557 -13.22 -21.63 30.39
CA GLN A 557 -13.07 -21.11 31.76
C GLN A 557 -12.26 -22.03 32.68
N LYS A 558 -11.78 -23.18 32.18
CA LYS A 558 -11.02 -24.17 32.94
C LYS A 558 -9.55 -24.27 32.50
N ALA A 559 -9.16 -23.56 31.45
CA ALA A 559 -7.79 -23.51 30.95
C ALA A 559 -7.29 -22.06 30.85
N ALA A 560 -5.98 -21.87 31.06
CA ALA A 560 -5.36 -20.56 30.89
C ALA A 560 -5.59 -20.05 29.46
N THR A 561 -6.09 -18.83 29.34
CA THR A 561 -6.43 -18.21 28.05
C THR A 561 -5.68 -16.89 27.89
N THR A 562 -5.36 -16.51 26.65
CA THR A 562 -4.83 -15.19 26.34
C THR A 562 -5.91 -14.38 25.61
N ALA A 563 -6.13 -13.14 26.04
CA ALA A 563 -6.94 -12.16 25.33
C ALA A 563 -6.04 -11.07 24.75
N ASN A 564 -6.22 -10.72 23.46
CA ASN A 564 -5.48 -9.62 22.84
C ASN A 564 -6.38 -8.39 22.71
N LEU A 565 -6.01 -7.32 23.40
CA LEU A 565 -6.70 -6.03 23.42
C LEU A 565 -5.79 -4.96 22.83
N VAL A 566 -6.31 -4.18 21.90
CA VAL A 566 -5.63 -3.05 21.28
C VAL A 566 -6.44 -1.78 21.56
N LEU A 567 -5.82 -0.77 22.13
CA LEU A 567 -6.40 0.53 22.42
C LEU A 567 -5.74 1.56 21.50
N LYS A 568 -6.55 2.32 20.76
CA LYS A 568 -6.08 3.34 19.82
C LYS A 568 -6.72 4.68 20.08
N ASP A 569 -5.94 5.74 19.90
CA ASP A 569 -6.39 7.13 19.78
C ASP A 569 -7.30 7.59 20.94
N LYS A 570 -6.83 7.47 22.20
CA LYS A 570 -7.58 7.83 23.43
C LYS A 570 -8.83 6.96 23.67
N SER A 571 -8.66 5.65 23.54
CA SER A 571 -9.67 4.69 23.98
C SER A 571 -9.66 4.54 25.51
N THR A 572 -10.83 4.58 26.13
CA THR A 572 -10.99 4.48 27.59
C THR A 572 -11.88 3.30 27.95
N ILE A 573 -11.41 2.47 28.89
CA ILE A 573 -12.18 1.41 29.54
C ILE A 573 -12.10 1.62 31.05
N ASP A 574 -13.22 1.93 31.70
CA ASP A 574 -13.27 2.14 33.16
C ASP A 574 -13.65 0.89 33.97
N ASN A 575 -14.38 -0.05 33.35
CA ASN A 575 -14.86 -1.24 34.03
C ASN A 575 -14.53 -2.50 33.21
N PHE A 576 -13.24 -2.81 33.11
CA PHE A 576 -12.75 -4.00 32.42
C PHE A 576 -13.00 -5.28 33.23
N THR A 577 -13.57 -6.28 32.59
CA THR A 577 -13.80 -7.62 33.12
C THR A 577 -13.19 -8.63 32.16
N PHE A 578 -12.37 -9.56 32.67
CA PHE A 578 -11.92 -10.71 31.91
C PHE A 578 -12.29 -11.99 32.65
N THR A 579 -13.32 -12.71 32.21
CA THR A 579 -13.71 -13.96 32.86
C THR A 579 -12.94 -15.12 32.21
N ALA A 580 -12.03 -15.76 32.94
CA ALA A 580 -11.18 -16.87 32.47
C ALA A 580 -10.70 -17.77 33.63
N PHE A 581 -9.89 -18.80 33.36
CA PHE A 581 -9.18 -19.56 34.41
C PHE A 581 -8.12 -18.68 35.11
N SER A 582 -7.73 -19.02 36.34
CA SER A 582 -6.57 -18.40 37.02
C SER A 582 -5.30 -18.53 36.17
N SER A 583 -4.34 -17.60 36.29
CA SER A 583 -3.11 -17.57 35.46
C SER A 583 -3.29 -17.26 33.97
N SER A 584 -4.39 -16.60 33.59
CA SER A 584 -4.63 -16.14 32.21
C SER A 584 -3.92 -14.81 31.91
N THR A 585 -3.74 -14.50 30.63
CA THR A 585 -3.00 -13.31 30.15
C THR A 585 -3.92 -12.36 29.39
N VAL A 586 -3.73 -11.06 29.58
CA VAL A 586 -4.30 -10.00 28.74
C VAL A 586 -3.15 -9.25 28.10
N ASN A 587 -2.99 -9.40 26.79
CA ASN A 587 -2.08 -8.55 26.01
C ASN A 587 -2.78 -7.23 25.75
N VAL A 588 -2.15 -6.11 26.11
CA VAL A 588 -2.67 -4.75 25.95
C VAL A 588 -1.71 -3.96 25.06
N ALA A 589 -2.11 -3.67 23.84
CA ALA A 589 -1.34 -2.81 22.93
C ALA A 589 -1.94 -1.40 22.93
N SER A 590 -1.20 -0.42 23.45
CA SER A 590 -1.60 1.00 23.45
C SER A 590 -0.92 1.74 22.31
N GLN A 591 -1.69 2.14 21.29
CA GLN A 591 -1.15 2.63 20.01
C GLN A 591 -1.79 3.97 19.60
N ILE A 592 -1.08 4.70 18.74
CA ILE A 592 -1.61 5.84 17.98
C ILE A 592 -1.65 5.47 16.50
N ASP A 593 -2.81 5.57 15.86
CA ASP A 593 -3.01 5.11 14.48
C ASP A 593 -3.39 6.27 13.55
N THR A 594 -4.03 7.32 14.08
CA THR A 594 -4.62 8.37 13.23
C THR A 594 -4.24 9.81 13.57
N LEU A 595 -3.29 10.04 14.48
CA LEU A 595 -2.96 11.37 15.03
C LEU A 595 -4.17 12.13 15.60
N LYS A 596 -5.33 11.47 15.79
CA LYS A 596 -6.56 12.11 16.30
C LYS A 596 -6.42 12.58 17.74
N SER A 597 -5.60 11.90 18.53
CA SER A 597 -5.30 12.27 19.90
C SER A 597 -3.97 11.68 20.35
N THR A 598 -3.16 12.48 21.03
CA THR A 598 -1.97 12.03 21.77
C THR A 598 -2.26 11.73 23.23
N ASP A 599 -3.49 11.99 23.70
CA ASP A 599 -3.90 11.67 25.07
C ASP A 599 -3.77 10.16 25.33
N ALA A 600 -3.40 9.81 26.56
CA ALA A 600 -3.21 8.44 26.98
C ALA A 600 -4.47 7.58 26.82
N ASN A 601 -4.28 6.31 26.46
CA ASN A 601 -5.31 5.28 26.59
C ASN A 601 -5.50 4.94 28.07
N LYS A 602 -6.67 4.37 28.40
CA LYS A 602 -7.01 4.03 29.78
C LYS A 602 -7.65 2.65 29.86
N LEU A 603 -7.18 1.82 30.80
CA LEU A 603 -7.73 0.52 31.15
C LEU A 603 -7.82 0.39 32.67
N VAL A 604 -9.03 0.31 33.20
CA VAL A 604 -9.28 0.14 34.64
C VAL A 604 -10.02 -1.17 34.86
N VAL A 605 -9.46 -2.00 35.74
CA VAL A 605 -10.04 -3.30 36.10
C VAL A 605 -11.23 -3.08 37.04
N LYS A 606 -12.37 -3.69 36.70
CA LYS A 606 -13.56 -3.68 37.52
C LYS A 606 -13.36 -4.54 38.77
N LYS A 607 -14.01 -4.16 39.87
CA LYS A 607 -13.96 -4.89 41.14
C LYS A 607 -14.36 -6.35 40.98
N ASP A 608 -13.54 -7.26 41.52
CA ASP A 608 -13.78 -8.71 41.56
C ASP A 608 -14.02 -9.34 40.17
N SER A 609 -13.49 -8.72 39.11
CA SER A 609 -13.89 -8.99 37.71
C SER A 609 -12.79 -9.61 36.84
N THR A 610 -11.63 -9.92 37.43
CA THR A 610 -10.56 -10.70 36.80
C THR A 610 -10.13 -11.85 37.72
N PRO A 611 -9.75 -13.02 37.17
CA PRO A 611 -9.22 -14.13 37.93
C PRO A 611 -7.98 -13.75 38.73
N ASN A 612 -7.69 -14.53 39.77
CA ASN A 612 -6.43 -14.41 40.49
C ASN A 612 -5.25 -14.69 39.52
N ASN A 613 -4.13 -13.97 39.72
CA ASN A 613 -2.90 -14.15 38.95
C ASN A 613 -3.04 -13.83 37.44
N THR A 614 -3.91 -12.89 37.05
CA THR A 614 -3.94 -12.39 35.67
C THR A 614 -2.66 -11.60 35.37
N LYS A 615 -2.01 -11.91 34.23
CA LYS A 615 -0.86 -11.14 33.72
C LYS A 615 -1.33 -10.16 32.65
N PHE A 616 -0.99 -8.89 32.80
CA PHE A 616 -1.11 -7.88 31.77
C PHE A 616 0.25 -7.72 31.07
N ILE A 617 0.30 -7.92 29.76
CA ILE A 617 1.50 -7.68 28.94
C ILE A 617 1.24 -6.43 28.12
N VAL A 618 1.99 -5.36 28.37
CA VAL A 618 1.76 -4.04 27.78
C VAL A 618 2.77 -3.76 26.67
N THR A 619 2.27 -3.31 25.52
CA THR A 619 3.08 -2.97 24.34
C THR A 619 2.56 -1.70 23.67
N GLY A 620 3.31 -1.18 22.69
CA GLY A 620 2.92 -0.02 21.89
C GLY A 620 3.67 1.26 22.27
N ASN A 621 3.13 2.39 21.81
CA ASN A 621 3.82 3.68 21.75
C ASN A 621 2.98 4.88 22.20
N GLN A 622 1.70 4.68 22.51
CA GLN A 622 0.85 5.71 23.11
C GLN A 622 0.78 5.47 24.61
N ASP A 623 0.92 6.52 25.41
CA ASP A 623 0.80 6.47 26.87
C ASP A 623 -0.42 5.68 27.33
N LEU A 624 -0.28 4.98 28.47
CA LEU A 624 -1.32 4.12 29.01
C LEU A 624 -1.48 4.35 30.51
N THR A 625 -2.72 4.56 30.94
CA THR A 625 -3.12 4.37 32.35
C THR A 625 -3.72 2.98 32.51
N LEU A 626 -3.07 2.13 33.33
CA LEU A 626 -3.54 0.78 33.66
C LEU A 626 -3.75 0.65 35.18
N ASP A 627 -5.00 0.65 35.61
CA ASP A 627 -5.37 0.59 37.03
C ASP A 627 -5.96 -0.79 37.37
N ALA A 628 -5.19 -1.60 38.07
CA ALA A 628 -5.58 -2.91 38.56
C ALA A 628 -5.99 -2.91 40.05
N THR A 629 -6.22 -1.73 40.66
CA THR A 629 -6.54 -1.57 42.09
C THR A 629 -7.64 -2.53 42.57
N ASN A 630 -8.65 -2.78 41.73
CA ASN A 630 -9.81 -3.57 42.09
C ASN A 630 -9.76 -5.03 41.60
N ALA A 631 -8.64 -5.50 41.04
CA ALA A 631 -8.50 -6.90 40.67
C ALA A 631 -8.66 -7.82 41.91
N THR A 632 -9.23 -9.01 41.72
CA THR A 632 -9.54 -9.95 42.82
C THR A 632 -8.25 -10.47 43.47
N ALA A 633 -7.70 -9.78 44.47
CA ALA A 633 -6.51 -10.21 45.19
C ALA A 633 -6.86 -11.13 46.37
N THR A 634 -7.47 -12.30 46.09
CA THR A 634 -7.83 -13.26 47.15
C THR A 634 -6.69 -14.24 47.49
N GLN A 635 -5.56 -14.25 46.75
CA GLN A 635 -4.36 -15.01 47.16
C GLN A 635 -3.02 -14.71 46.42
N ILE A 636 -3.01 -14.09 45.22
CA ILE A 636 -1.80 -13.79 44.42
C ILE A 636 -1.94 -12.38 43.81
N GLY A 637 -0.90 -11.54 43.88
CA GLY A 637 -0.88 -10.20 43.27
C GLY A 637 -0.96 -10.21 41.75
N VAL A 638 -1.13 -9.04 41.11
CA VAL A 638 -1.16 -8.93 39.65
C VAL A 638 0.24 -8.79 39.08
N THR A 639 0.43 -9.24 37.83
CA THR A 639 1.63 -8.93 37.05
C THR A 639 1.28 -7.95 35.95
N ILE A 640 1.97 -6.81 35.89
CA ILE A 640 1.92 -5.86 34.78
C ILE A 640 3.33 -5.80 34.20
N ASP A 641 3.49 -6.23 32.95
CA ASP A 641 4.77 -6.33 32.27
C ASP A 641 4.77 -5.44 31.03
N ALA A 642 5.37 -4.26 31.15
CA ALA A 642 5.51 -3.28 30.08
C ALA A 642 6.95 -3.16 29.56
N SER A 643 7.78 -4.19 29.76
CA SER A 643 9.22 -4.16 29.46
C SER A 643 9.60 -3.74 28.02
N ILE A 644 8.69 -3.88 27.05
CA ILE A 644 8.90 -3.45 25.65
C ILE A 644 8.05 -2.24 25.25
N PHE A 645 7.30 -1.65 26.17
CA PHE A 645 6.45 -0.49 25.95
C PHE A 645 7.30 0.77 25.78
N THR A 646 6.89 1.64 24.85
CA THR A 646 7.65 2.86 24.51
C THR A 646 6.91 4.15 24.87
N GLY A 647 5.61 4.09 25.16
CA GLY A 647 4.89 5.20 25.78
C GLY A 647 5.14 5.25 27.29
N ALA A 648 4.68 6.31 27.94
CA ALA A 648 4.69 6.40 29.40
C ALA A 648 3.54 5.58 30.00
N LEU A 649 3.85 4.80 31.03
CA LEU A 649 2.92 3.95 31.75
C LEU A 649 2.57 4.59 33.09
N THR A 650 1.28 4.78 33.36
CA THR A 650 0.77 4.94 34.73
C THR A 650 0.12 3.64 35.16
N ALA A 651 0.79 2.88 36.02
CA ALA A 651 0.32 1.57 36.50
C ALA A 651 0.02 1.59 37.99
N THR A 652 -1.07 0.94 38.39
CA THR A 652 -1.39 0.69 39.81
C THR A 652 -1.76 -0.79 39.98
N GLY A 653 -1.06 -1.48 40.88
CA GLY A 653 -1.33 -2.88 41.19
C GLY A 653 -2.53 -3.07 42.10
N ALA A 654 -2.82 -4.33 42.45
CA ALA A 654 -4.04 -4.68 43.16
C ALA A 654 -3.98 -4.37 44.66
N LYS A 655 -5.15 -4.09 45.26
CA LYS A 655 -5.32 -3.92 46.71
C LYS A 655 -6.06 -5.11 47.31
N GLY A 656 -5.67 -5.54 48.52
CA GLY A 656 -6.14 -6.78 49.17
C GLY A 656 -6.70 -6.56 50.58
N THR A 657 -7.54 -7.49 51.08
CA THR A 657 -8.26 -7.28 52.36
C THR A 657 -7.60 -7.84 53.63
N ALA A 658 -6.56 -8.69 53.54
CA ALA A 658 -5.67 -9.09 54.65
C ALA A 658 -4.72 -10.19 54.15
N THR A 659 -3.42 -10.09 54.46
CA THR A 659 -2.30 -10.95 53.99
C THR A 659 -2.15 -11.00 52.46
N VAL A 660 -1.61 -9.93 51.87
CA VAL A 660 -1.56 -9.75 50.42
C VAL A 660 -0.26 -10.33 49.85
N ALA A 661 -0.39 -11.13 48.79
CA ALA A 661 0.74 -11.53 47.96
C ALA A 661 1.15 -10.35 47.09
N GLY A 662 2.45 -10.07 47.02
CA GLY A 662 3.00 -8.97 46.24
C GLY A 662 2.64 -9.00 44.76
N ASN A 663 2.48 -7.81 44.20
CA ASN A 663 2.34 -7.55 42.78
C ASN A 663 3.72 -7.52 42.12
N THR A 664 3.76 -7.66 40.79
CA THR A 664 4.98 -7.46 40.00
C THR A 664 4.68 -6.47 38.88
N LEU A 665 5.27 -5.29 38.95
CA LEU A 665 5.02 -4.20 38.01
C LEU A 665 6.34 -3.80 37.35
N ILE A 666 6.37 -3.87 36.03
CA ILE A 666 7.53 -3.56 35.20
C ILE A 666 7.12 -2.48 34.21
N GLY A 667 7.79 -1.33 34.26
CA GLY A 667 7.68 -0.23 33.31
C GLY A 667 8.38 -0.52 31.97
N GLY A 668 8.37 0.45 31.08
CA GLY A 668 8.94 0.40 29.74
C GLY A 668 10.11 1.36 29.57
N LYS A 669 10.12 2.10 28.46
CA LYS A 669 11.14 3.11 28.15
C LYS A 669 10.69 4.55 28.41
N GLY A 670 9.42 4.72 28.78
CA GLY A 670 8.82 6.02 29.04
C GLY A 670 9.13 6.50 30.45
N ASN A 671 8.71 7.72 30.79
CA ASN A 671 8.76 8.17 32.17
C ASN A 671 7.54 7.61 32.91
N ASP A 672 7.73 6.51 33.60
CA ASP A 672 6.64 5.72 34.14
C ASP A 672 6.27 6.14 35.56
N LYS A 673 4.99 5.96 35.90
CA LYS A 673 4.47 6.11 37.25
C LYS A 673 3.89 4.79 37.71
N ILE A 674 4.56 4.13 38.64
CA ILE A 674 4.22 2.79 39.10
C ILE A 674 3.87 2.82 40.58
N THR A 675 2.71 2.26 40.94
CA THR A 675 2.27 2.08 42.32
C THR A 675 1.99 0.61 42.59
N GLY A 676 2.73 0.00 43.53
CA GLY A 676 2.73 -1.44 43.77
C GLY A 676 1.37 -2.01 44.13
N GLY A 677 0.66 -1.37 45.06
CA GLY A 677 -0.66 -1.84 45.52
C GLY A 677 -0.62 -2.11 47.01
N ASP A 678 -1.24 -3.19 47.48
CA ASP A 678 -0.99 -3.72 48.83
C ASP A 678 -0.13 -4.99 48.75
N GLY A 679 0.73 -5.23 49.75
CA GLY A 679 1.58 -6.42 49.81
C GLY A 679 3.04 -6.10 49.47
N SER A 680 3.92 -7.09 49.59
CA SER A 680 5.35 -6.94 49.30
C SER A 680 5.62 -6.93 47.79
N ASP A 681 5.58 -5.75 47.17
CA ASP A 681 5.56 -5.61 45.73
C ASP A 681 6.97 -5.64 45.10
N ASN A 682 7.06 -6.11 43.84
CA ASN A 682 8.27 -5.99 43.02
C ASN A 682 8.04 -4.91 41.95
N LEU A 683 8.85 -3.86 41.97
CA LEU A 683 8.72 -2.71 41.07
C LEU A 683 10.00 -2.51 40.27
N THR A 684 9.88 -2.48 38.95
CA THR A 684 10.98 -2.14 38.03
C THR A 684 10.53 -0.99 37.15
N GLY A 685 11.22 0.15 37.18
CA GLY A 685 10.95 1.28 36.28
C GLY A 685 11.37 0.99 34.83
N ASN A 686 12.57 0.39 34.68
CA ASN A 686 13.33 0.26 33.42
C ASN A 686 13.94 1.58 32.99
N ASP A 687 13.89 1.95 31.70
CA ASP A 687 14.56 3.15 31.21
C ASP A 687 13.58 4.31 31.29
N GLY A 688 14.06 5.49 31.68
CA GLY A 688 13.20 6.66 31.81
C GLY A 688 13.51 7.40 33.10
N ARG A 689 12.71 8.42 33.39
CA ARG A 689 12.67 9.02 34.71
C ARG A 689 11.40 8.55 35.41
N ASP A 690 11.54 7.49 36.19
CA ASP A 690 10.38 6.81 36.75
C ASP A 690 10.03 7.33 38.14
N SER A 691 8.75 7.22 38.47
CA SER A 691 8.18 7.51 39.79
C SER A 691 7.59 6.23 40.37
N LEU A 692 8.31 5.60 41.30
CA LEU A 692 7.94 4.33 41.91
C LEU A 692 7.36 4.56 43.31
N THR A 693 6.30 3.85 43.64
CA THR A 693 5.61 3.91 44.94
C THR A 693 5.32 2.49 45.37
N GLY A 694 5.86 2.03 46.50
CA GLY A 694 5.60 0.69 47.02
C GLY A 694 4.12 0.48 47.32
N GLY A 695 3.50 1.43 48.04
CA GLY A 695 2.09 1.40 48.39
C GLY A 695 1.84 0.82 49.79
N GLY A 696 0.73 0.10 49.94
CA GLY A 696 0.40 -0.72 51.11
C GLY A 696 -0.32 -0.02 52.27
N ALA A 697 -1.09 -0.82 53.02
CA ALA A 697 -1.79 -0.42 54.24
C ALA A 697 -0.89 -0.33 55.50
N GLY A 698 0.43 -0.55 55.37
CA GLY A 698 1.40 -0.40 56.45
C GLY A 698 1.41 -1.54 57.49
N GLY A 699 0.99 -2.75 57.09
CA GLY A 699 1.05 -3.94 57.95
C GLY A 699 2.48 -4.45 58.16
N VAL A 700 2.71 -5.22 59.24
CA VAL A 700 4.00 -5.91 59.47
C VAL A 700 4.24 -6.89 58.31
N GLY A 701 5.39 -6.77 57.64
CA GLY A 701 5.78 -7.64 56.52
C GLY A 701 5.43 -7.13 55.13
N ASP A 702 5.00 -5.88 54.99
CA ASP A 702 4.72 -5.19 53.72
C ASP A 702 6.00 -4.58 53.12
N THR A 703 6.92 -5.43 52.67
CA THR A 703 8.27 -5.04 52.23
C THR A 703 8.37 -4.99 50.71
N ASP A 704 8.50 -3.77 50.18
CA ASP A 704 8.56 -3.55 48.74
C ASP A 704 10.00 -3.70 48.24
N THR A 705 10.16 -4.25 47.03
CA THR A 705 11.45 -4.41 46.35
C THR A 705 11.47 -3.57 45.08
N PHE A 706 12.34 -2.56 45.05
CA PHE A 706 12.61 -1.75 43.88
C PHE A 706 13.83 -2.32 43.15
N ILE A 707 13.66 -2.73 41.90
CA ILE A 707 14.62 -3.53 41.14
C ILE A 707 15.24 -2.69 40.03
N TYR A 708 16.57 -2.66 39.99
CA TYR A 708 17.36 -1.98 38.96
C TYR A 708 18.19 -3.01 38.20
N LEU A 709 17.91 -3.16 36.89
CA LEU A 709 18.54 -4.16 36.04
C LEU A 709 19.87 -3.68 35.44
N SER A 710 20.06 -2.37 35.34
CA SER A 710 21.28 -1.71 34.89
C SER A 710 21.41 -0.32 35.53
N VAL A 711 22.58 0.30 35.44
CA VAL A 711 22.76 1.72 35.81
C VAL A 711 21.96 2.65 34.89
N SER A 712 21.70 2.25 33.63
CA SER A 712 20.93 3.09 32.70
C SER A 712 19.49 3.29 33.14
N ASN A 713 18.93 2.39 33.95
CA ASN A 713 17.58 2.53 34.48
C ASN A 713 17.43 3.77 35.37
N SER A 714 18.49 4.19 36.07
CA SER A 714 18.45 5.40 36.90
C SER A 714 19.86 5.90 37.17
N ASN A 715 20.25 6.99 36.51
CA ASN A 715 21.64 7.44 36.49
C ASN A 715 21.81 8.95 36.72
N ALA A 716 23.04 9.36 37.02
CA ALA A 716 23.42 10.76 37.19
C ALA A 716 23.73 11.50 35.87
N GLY A 717 23.26 11.02 34.71
CA GLY A 717 23.55 11.59 33.39
C GLY A 717 23.02 13.01 33.17
N SER A 718 21.82 13.31 33.67
CA SER A 718 21.24 14.64 33.71
C SER A 718 20.72 14.95 35.11
N LEU A 719 21.24 16.05 35.69
CA LEU A 719 20.85 16.56 37.00
C LEU A 719 20.19 17.95 36.90
N VAL A 720 19.75 18.30 35.70
CA VAL A 720 19.04 19.55 35.42
C VAL A 720 17.61 19.42 35.91
N ALA A 721 17.13 20.41 36.67
CA ALA A 721 15.79 20.41 37.23
C ALA A 721 14.72 20.23 36.13
N GLY A 722 13.87 19.22 36.27
CA GLY A 722 12.83 18.85 35.31
C GLY A 722 13.31 18.02 34.11
N GLN A 723 14.60 17.68 34.04
CA GLN A 723 15.21 16.83 33.02
C GLN A 723 16.09 15.75 33.66
N GLU A 724 15.79 15.40 34.92
CA GLU A 724 16.56 14.42 35.67
C GLU A 724 16.47 13.04 35.02
N SER A 725 17.60 12.33 34.94
CA SER A 725 17.69 10.97 34.36
C SER A 725 17.64 9.86 35.42
N PHE A 726 17.15 10.18 36.61
CA PHE A 726 17.08 9.26 37.74
C PHE A 726 15.66 9.12 38.25
N ASP A 727 15.39 7.95 38.78
CA ASP A 727 14.11 7.57 39.35
C ASP A 727 13.89 8.17 40.73
N VAL A 728 12.61 8.31 41.06
CA VAL A 728 12.13 8.77 42.35
C VAL A 728 11.28 7.68 42.99
N ILE A 729 11.72 7.20 44.15
CA ILE A 729 10.90 6.37 45.03
C ILE A 729 10.19 7.29 46.03
N THR A 730 8.86 7.24 46.04
CA THR A 730 8.04 8.26 46.73
C THR A 730 7.73 7.95 48.19
N ASP A 731 7.79 6.68 48.60
CA ASP A 731 7.29 6.22 49.90
C ASP A 731 8.20 5.17 50.59
N PHE A 732 9.49 5.12 50.23
CA PHE A 732 10.45 4.13 50.74
C PHE A 732 10.38 3.97 52.27
N LYS A 733 9.98 2.78 52.74
CA LYS A 733 9.79 2.44 54.15
C LYS A 733 11.06 1.85 54.73
N ASN A 734 11.58 2.49 55.77
CA ASN A 734 12.78 2.01 56.47
C ASN A 734 12.61 2.07 57.99
N SER A 735 11.89 1.10 58.53
CA SER A 735 11.62 0.97 59.96
C SER A 735 12.00 -0.42 60.47
N VAL A 736 11.88 -0.64 61.78
CA VAL A 736 12.09 -1.97 62.37
C VAL A 736 10.99 -2.97 62.02
N SER A 737 9.79 -2.49 61.67
CA SER A 737 8.61 -3.33 61.40
C SER A 737 8.35 -3.58 59.92
N VAL A 738 8.84 -2.69 59.06
CA VAL A 738 8.71 -2.73 57.60
C VAL A 738 9.97 -2.14 57.00
N ARG A 739 10.59 -2.83 56.03
CA ARG A 739 11.87 -2.44 55.46
C ARG A 739 11.93 -2.77 53.97
N ASP A 740 11.78 -1.76 53.14
CA ASP A 740 11.91 -1.88 51.71
C ASP A 740 13.36 -2.13 51.28
N LEU A 741 13.47 -2.69 50.08
CA LEU A 741 14.71 -3.21 49.49
C LEU A 741 14.99 -2.54 48.16
N LEU A 742 16.24 -2.13 47.98
CA LEU A 742 16.81 -1.77 46.68
C LEU A 742 17.60 -2.98 46.17
N ASN A 743 17.09 -3.63 45.12
CA ASN A 743 17.79 -4.73 44.46
C ASN A 743 18.64 -4.16 43.32
N LEU A 744 19.95 -4.08 43.57
CA LEU A 744 20.92 -3.42 42.69
C LEU A 744 21.94 -4.40 42.09
N LYS A 745 21.78 -5.70 42.38
CA LYS A 745 22.70 -6.76 41.97
C LYS A 745 22.97 -6.75 40.47
N SER A 746 21.93 -6.61 39.65
CA SER A 746 22.05 -6.58 38.19
C SER A 746 22.72 -5.30 37.68
N ALA A 747 22.56 -4.18 38.40
CA ALA A 747 23.28 -2.93 38.15
C ALA A 747 24.75 -2.97 38.62
N GLY A 748 25.22 -4.06 39.24
CA GLY A 748 26.62 -4.26 39.64
C GLY A 748 26.96 -3.84 41.07
N PHE A 749 25.94 -3.53 41.89
CA PHE A 749 26.13 -3.11 43.28
C PHE A 749 25.53 -4.11 44.27
N SER A 750 26.08 -4.15 45.47
CA SER A 750 25.62 -5.02 46.56
C SER A 750 25.83 -4.35 47.92
N ALA A 751 25.20 -4.90 48.96
CA ALA A 751 25.36 -4.43 50.34
C ALA A 751 26.82 -4.43 50.83
N ALA A 752 27.70 -5.25 50.25
CA ALA A 752 29.12 -5.31 50.62
C ALA A 752 29.92 -4.05 50.22
N GLN A 753 29.42 -3.28 49.26
CA GLN A 753 30.04 -2.04 48.78
C GLN A 753 29.57 -0.79 49.55
N LEU A 754 28.61 -0.95 50.47
CA LEU A 754 27.97 0.16 51.18
C LEU A 754 28.98 0.91 52.07
N GLN A 755 29.14 2.20 51.82
CA GLN A 755 29.92 3.13 52.62
C GLN A 755 29.04 3.87 53.64
N PRO A 756 29.64 4.45 54.70
CA PRO A 756 28.93 5.41 55.55
C PRO A 756 28.34 6.57 54.76
N GLN A 757 27.30 7.20 55.31
CA GLN A 757 26.66 8.37 54.70
C GLN A 757 27.68 9.45 54.31
N ALA A 758 27.63 9.91 53.06
CA ALA A 758 28.41 11.07 52.63
C ALA A 758 27.74 12.36 53.14
N ILE A 759 28.56 13.26 53.71
CA ILE A 759 28.08 14.50 54.31
C ILE A 759 28.25 15.64 53.31
N ILE A 760 27.15 16.30 52.97
CA ILE A 760 27.13 17.44 52.04
C ILE A 760 27.29 18.73 52.84
N ASP A 761 28.21 19.59 52.40
CA ASP A 761 28.40 20.91 52.99
C ASP A 761 27.10 21.74 52.86
N PRO A 762 26.57 22.34 53.96
CA PRO A 762 25.36 23.15 53.91
C PRO A 762 25.38 24.32 52.92
N SER A 763 26.56 24.76 52.47
CA SER A 763 26.71 25.79 51.44
C SER A 763 26.47 25.31 50.01
N VAL A 764 26.43 23.99 49.78
CA VAL A 764 26.08 23.40 48.49
C VAL A 764 24.60 23.60 48.22
N THR A 765 24.27 24.29 47.12
CA THR A 765 22.89 24.66 46.78
C THR A 765 22.33 23.94 45.55
N THR A 766 23.15 23.19 44.81
CA THR A 766 22.72 22.45 43.61
C THR A 766 22.86 20.94 43.79
N LEU A 767 21.94 20.19 43.19
CA LEU A 767 22.01 18.73 43.22
C LEU A 767 23.29 18.22 42.54
N SER A 768 23.71 18.84 41.43
CA SER A 768 24.93 18.46 40.72
C SER A 768 26.18 18.54 41.58
N ALA A 769 26.34 19.60 42.37
CA ALA A 769 27.47 19.75 43.28
C ALA A 769 27.38 18.80 44.48
N ALA A 770 26.16 18.51 44.95
CA ALA A 770 25.94 17.53 46.02
C ALA A 770 26.31 16.11 45.57
N VAL A 771 25.87 15.70 44.38
CA VAL A 771 26.21 14.38 43.79
C VAL A 771 27.73 14.26 43.59
N GLN A 772 28.39 15.29 43.05
CA GLN A 772 29.84 15.29 42.89
C GLN A 772 30.58 15.17 44.23
N SER A 773 30.16 15.94 45.25
CA SER A 773 30.75 15.87 46.59
C SER A 773 30.55 14.51 47.25
N ALA A 774 29.38 13.88 47.05
CA ALA A 774 29.11 12.53 47.52
C ALA A 774 29.96 11.48 46.80
N SER A 775 30.10 11.59 45.47
CA SER A 775 30.89 10.67 44.64
C SER A 775 32.33 10.60 45.13
N GLU A 776 32.95 11.76 45.38
CA GLU A 776 34.32 11.85 45.90
C GLU A 776 34.49 11.23 47.29
N GLN A 777 33.44 11.22 48.13
CA GLN A 777 33.47 10.61 49.46
C GLN A 777 33.28 9.09 49.40
N ILE A 778 32.34 8.61 48.56
CA ILE A 778 31.98 7.19 48.41
C ILE A 778 33.09 6.40 47.71
N LYS A 779 33.86 7.04 46.82
CA LYS A 779 34.96 6.44 46.03
C LYS A 779 34.47 5.46 44.94
N ALA A 780 35.38 5.07 44.06
CA ALA A 780 35.09 4.27 42.87
C ALA A 780 34.64 2.85 43.24
N ASN A 781 33.72 2.28 42.45
CA ASN A 781 33.15 0.94 42.59
C ASN A 781 32.44 0.67 43.94
N ASN A 782 32.04 1.74 44.62
CA ASN A 782 31.36 1.68 45.90
C ASN A 782 29.93 2.19 45.81
N LEU A 783 29.11 1.80 46.79
CA LEU A 783 27.73 2.22 46.96
C LEU A 783 27.62 3.09 48.22
N GLY A 784 26.82 4.15 48.19
CA GLY A 784 26.58 4.97 49.36
C GLY A 784 25.31 5.79 49.23
N PHE A 785 25.09 6.67 50.20
CA PHE A 785 23.97 7.59 50.17
C PHE A 785 24.31 8.93 50.82
N PHE A 786 23.56 9.96 50.48
CA PHE A 786 23.66 11.30 51.05
C PHE A 786 22.27 11.95 51.18
N ILE A 787 22.19 13.04 51.94
CA ILE A 787 20.97 13.80 52.12
C ILE A 787 21.15 15.18 51.49
N PHE A 788 20.21 15.58 50.64
CA PHE A 788 20.20 16.89 50.00
C PHE A 788 18.76 17.35 49.78
N GLY A 789 18.47 18.63 50.06
CA GLY A 789 17.14 19.19 49.84
C GLY A 789 15.98 18.50 50.58
N GLY A 790 16.27 17.81 51.70
CA GLY A 790 15.28 17.04 52.47
C GLY A 790 14.99 15.63 51.93
N ASN A 791 15.67 15.20 50.87
CA ASN A 791 15.55 13.86 50.30
C ASN A 791 16.85 13.08 50.47
N THR A 792 16.75 11.75 50.36
CA THR A 792 17.90 10.84 50.39
C THR A 792 18.24 10.42 48.98
N PHE A 793 19.52 10.42 48.63
CA PHE A 793 20.00 9.98 47.33
C PHE A 793 20.92 8.80 47.50
N VAL A 794 20.67 7.72 46.78
CA VAL A 794 21.54 6.53 46.71
C VAL A 794 22.43 6.68 45.49
N LEU A 795 23.74 6.56 45.68
CA LEU A 795 24.75 6.75 44.64
C LEU A 795 25.64 5.50 44.56
N GLY A 796 25.64 4.85 43.41
CA GLY A 796 26.58 3.78 43.06
C GLY A 796 27.58 4.30 42.05
N ASN A 797 28.84 4.48 42.48
CA ASN A 797 29.89 5.02 41.63
C ASN A 797 30.46 3.94 40.70
N ASP A 798 30.76 4.33 39.47
CA ASP A 798 31.54 3.54 38.54
C ASP A 798 33.05 3.55 38.91
N ALA A 799 33.92 3.21 37.95
CA ALA A 799 35.36 3.16 38.17
C ALA A 799 36.01 4.56 38.35
N ASP A 800 35.33 5.65 38.03
CA ASP A 800 35.81 7.05 38.11
C ASP A 800 34.95 7.90 39.06
N ALA A 801 35.25 7.82 40.35
CA ALA A 801 34.60 8.67 41.37
C ALA A 801 35.00 10.16 41.34
N THR A 802 35.74 10.62 40.32
CA THR A 802 36.03 12.05 40.15
C THR A 802 34.98 12.77 39.31
N LYS A 803 34.07 12.05 38.65
CA LYS A 803 33.02 12.61 37.82
C LYS A 803 31.76 11.78 37.90
N ALA A 804 30.73 12.33 38.55
CA ALA A 804 29.41 11.71 38.50
C ALA A 804 28.73 11.94 37.13
N GLY A 805 28.20 10.90 36.51
CA GLY A 805 27.56 10.97 35.19
C GLY A 805 26.64 9.79 34.85
N ALA A 806 26.39 9.57 33.57
CA ALA A 806 25.42 8.58 33.08
C ALA A 806 25.81 7.11 33.36
N THR A 807 27.05 6.86 33.78
CA THR A 807 27.57 5.55 34.17
C THR A 807 27.41 5.27 35.66
N ASP A 808 27.10 6.28 36.47
CA ASP A 808 26.84 6.14 37.90
C ASP A 808 25.34 5.96 38.17
N LEU A 809 25.01 4.99 39.02
CA LEU A 809 23.65 4.81 39.52
C LEU A 809 23.29 5.96 40.45
N LEU A 810 22.16 6.62 40.23
CA LEU A 810 21.62 7.60 41.16
C LEU A 810 20.13 7.33 41.34
N ILE A 811 19.64 7.22 42.57
CA ILE A 811 18.21 7.02 42.88
C ILE A 811 17.81 8.02 43.96
N GLN A 812 16.67 8.67 43.80
CA GLN A 812 16.10 9.53 44.84
C GLN A 812 15.08 8.76 45.69
N LEU A 813 15.21 8.83 47.01
CA LEU A 813 14.19 8.43 47.98
C LEU A 813 13.59 9.70 48.58
N THR A 814 12.27 9.81 48.55
CA THR A 814 11.58 10.95 49.14
C THR A 814 11.72 10.94 50.66
N GLY A 815 12.11 12.09 51.23
CA GLY A 815 12.37 12.24 52.66
C GLY A 815 13.76 11.74 53.11
N THR A 816 14.07 12.00 54.38
CA THR A 816 15.34 11.60 55.01
C THR A 816 15.28 10.17 55.54
N GLN A 817 16.16 9.31 55.04
CA GLN A 817 16.24 7.88 55.34
C GLN A 817 17.63 7.56 55.91
N ASN A 818 17.68 6.66 56.90
CA ASN A 818 18.94 6.14 57.43
C ASN A 818 19.18 4.71 56.90
N LEU A 819 19.83 4.60 55.74
CA LEU A 819 19.97 3.33 55.04
C LEU A 819 21.03 2.43 55.69
N ILE A 820 20.73 1.14 55.78
CA ILE A 820 21.61 0.09 56.30
C ILE A 820 21.81 -1.00 55.26
N ALA A 821 22.79 -1.89 55.48
CA ALA A 821 23.09 -3.01 54.57
C ALA A 821 21.85 -3.87 54.22
N ALA A 822 20.90 -4.01 55.16
CA ALA A 822 19.67 -4.78 54.94
C ALA A 822 18.66 -4.10 53.99
N ASN A 823 18.88 -2.85 53.59
CA ASN A 823 18.11 -2.17 52.55
C ASN A 823 18.61 -2.47 51.13
N PHE A 824 19.67 -3.27 50.96
CA PHE A 824 20.28 -3.55 49.67
C PHE A 824 20.41 -5.06 49.43
N ALA A 825 20.01 -5.51 48.23
CA ALA A 825 20.15 -6.90 47.76
C ALA A 825 21.03 -7.03 46.51
#